data_AF-A0A3C0SUF1-F1
#
_entry.id   AF-A0A3C0SUF1-F1
#
_cell.length_a   1.000
_cell.length_b   1.000
_cell.length_c   1.000
_cell.angle_alpha   90.00
_cell.angle_beta   90.00
_cell.angle_gamma   90.00
#
_symmetry.space_group_name_H-M   'P 1'
#
loop_
_entity.id
_entity.type
_entity.pdbx_description
1 polymer ?
#
loop_
_entity_poly.entity_id
_entity_poly.type
_entity_poly.pdbx_seq_one_letter_code
_entity_poly.pdbx_strand_id
1 'polypeptide(L)'
;MRHPLLIEIDNTEQWIIPGEDPLACTQCQDFMQSDYFRFSDGRILCISCVIHELQEKASEILLHSMHTRDIEKEIDTLKKHKNISALLPSLISLPQRIDAYDPEDGKAPLLLQNIVSLMGHTEHPLSPFIRQNAFNLSETIGKAVLPYCRTHFGTPVWQFYCNTLMTAGIIAPADKEVQEELEKAWTHENEEIKTFIQGVFKKESFGIYHKSINTKTLETLKTINMKFKTIQENRTYFLDTADLQELQDIILEKYDLTRLKSLFDNYLSRLFNTSDREASSGRKKKITKREMAGMLTVTLKTKELFDSFFLLLPKDVREIFRTLVWRNQKLDLNGLEKKYKRKILIKEKGNRYGSREKIIDDYSVFQYHEEWDYRNGDYNYYIYIDARIRRTVKGFFPPPEWSVLNFLETFESSNIFKDERAFLEGVELMIQYIGHNPVSCTATGKISAKYIRDFNKRCEIEEFFVSPTQKTLQFIRTEMLIRILNDIDNIEFTEPHEIIKEIYGKTIKSDDFNMFIVGTFLSYLKFDRMDYKYYYEKENRRFSKNIRKIMTNVLKNLEEDKWLALTNIFLSMDYHEQLFYIFPLQEYKNMFHFNETYTDYYEQREKIYISEENYVETVFIPFFKAFFHFLAALGIVDMAGTEPHNDSFHQNKLDYLSRYDGLEAVRLTPLGSYVLGMSPKAPEAPADEDPFQIRLDDQFLLIQTKGSDRVKEFIINDIAEKIKPGNYLVTFDSFLTNCKGLRDVKDKIAVFREKLEKNPPDRFELFFREILARFNPMEEKNGYALYKIKNDPLLIKLITEDPYLKKSILRAEDFHILIKEDKLKQVKQKLVKSGFYIS
;
A
#
# COMPACT_ATOMS: atom_id res chain seq x y z
N MET A 1 -70.47 15.53 37.32
CA MET A 1 -70.19 15.31 38.76
C MET A 1 -68.99 14.38 38.85
N ARG A 2 -67.98 14.67 39.67
CA ARG A 2 -66.89 13.70 39.89
C ARG A 2 -67.46 12.52 40.66
N HIS A 3 -67.10 11.30 40.25
CA HIS A 3 -67.53 10.08 40.93
C HIS A 3 -67.13 10.15 42.42
N PRO A 4 -67.98 9.73 43.39
CA PRO A 4 -67.66 9.77 44.81
C PRO A 4 -66.30 9.14 45.16
N LEU A 5 -65.99 8.00 44.52
CA LEU A 5 -64.67 7.34 44.62
C LEU A 5 -63.51 8.29 44.31
N LEU A 6 -63.59 9.10 43.24
CA LEU A 6 -62.52 10.03 42.87
C LEU A 6 -62.32 11.11 43.94
N ILE A 7 -63.38 11.52 44.64
CA ILE A 7 -63.28 12.55 45.68
C ILE A 7 -62.66 11.98 46.96
N GLU A 8 -62.96 10.73 47.30
CA GLU A 8 -62.43 10.06 48.48
C GLU A 8 -60.91 9.80 48.36
N ILE A 9 -60.38 9.44 47.18
CA ILE A 9 -58.96 9.07 47.07
C ILE A 9 -57.98 10.21 47.40
N ASP A 10 -58.42 11.46 47.22
CA ASP A 10 -57.61 12.65 47.51
C ASP A 10 -57.46 12.87 49.03
N ASN A 11 -58.26 12.19 49.86
CA ASN A 11 -58.13 12.24 51.31
C ASN A 11 -57.00 11.31 51.78
N THR A 12 -55.83 11.89 52.04
CA THR A 12 -54.65 11.15 52.51
C THR A 12 -54.87 10.44 53.85
N GLU A 13 -55.84 10.84 54.67
CA GLU A 13 -56.16 10.18 55.95
C GLU A 13 -56.85 8.82 55.77
N GLN A 14 -57.43 8.56 54.59
CA GLN A 14 -58.03 7.26 54.25
C GLN A 14 -57.00 6.25 53.72
N TRP A 15 -55.77 6.69 53.46
CA TRP A 15 -54.63 5.83 53.15
C TRP A 15 -53.94 5.41 54.44
N ILE A 16 -53.94 4.11 54.71
CA ILE A 16 -53.44 3.56 55.97
C ILE A 16 -52.21 2.69 55.67
N ILE A 17 -51.15 2.91 56.44
CA ILE A 17 -49.95 2.08 56.43
C ILE A 17 -50.26 0.80 57.21
N PRO A 18 -49.92 -0.41 56.70
CA PRO A 18 -50.16 -1.66 57.41
C PRO A 18 -49.56 -1.65 58.82
N GLY A 19 -50.37 -2.05 59.82
CA GLY A 19 -49.88 -2.41 61.15
C GLY A 19 -49.36 -3.85 61.19
N GLU A 20 -49.03 -4.35 62.39
CA GLU A 20 -48.52 -5.73 62.58
C GLU A 20 -49.56 -6.82 62.22
N ASP A 21 -50.85 -6.49 62.20
CA ASP A 21 -51.92 -7.43 61.82
C ASP A 21 -52.24 -7.36 60.31
N PRO A 22 -52.09 -8.47 59.56
CA PRO A 22 -52.32 -8.49 58.12
C PRO A 22 -53.81 -8.37 57.78
N LEU A 23 -54.17 -7.29 57.10
CA LEU A 23 -55.52 -7.09 56.53
C LEU A 23 -55.58 -7.64 55.11
N ALA A 24 -56.70 -8.30 54.77
CA ALA A 24 -56.97 -8.78 53.42
C ALA A 24 -57.74 -7.72 52.61
N CYS A 25 -57.35 -7.52 51.35
CA CYS A 25 -58.07 -6.66 50.42
C CYS A 25 -59.49 -7.19 50.20
N THR A 26 -60.51 -6.34 50.35
CA THR A 26 -61.92 -6.72 50.19
C THR A 26 -62.22 -7.23 48.76
N GLN A 27 -61.46 -6.80 47.75
CA GLN A 27 -61.67 -7.17 46.35
C GLN A 27 -60.84 -8.37 45.90
N CYS A 28 -59.51 -8.33 46.04
CA CYS A 28 -58.65 -9.43 45.58
C CYS A 28 -58.35 -10.49 46.66
N GLN A 29 -58.73 -10.24 47.92
CA GLN A 29 -58.46 -11.11 49.07
C GLN A 29 -56.97 -11.29 49.41
N ASP A 30 -56.06 -10.56 48.74
CA ASP A 30 -54.63 -10.60 49.06
C ASP A 30 -54.32 -9.89 50.39
N PHE A 31 -53.39 -10.46 51.15
CA PHE A 31 -52.86 -9.84 52.36
C PHE A 31 -51.97 -8.64 51.99
N MET A 32 -52.28 -7.49 52.56
CA MET A 32 -51.66 -6.23 52.19
C MET A 32 -50.38 -5.99 53.01
N GLN A 33 -49.25 -5.99 52.31
CA GLN A 33 -47.92 -5.64 52.86
C GLN A 33 -47.49 -4.20 52.53
N SER A 34 -48.35 -3.44 51.88
CA SER A 34 -48.14 -2.04 51.47
C SER A 34 -49.38 -1.21 51.78
N ASP A 35 -49.28 0.11 51.65
CA ASP A 35 -50.37 1.05 51.90
C ASP A 35 -51.68 0.59 51.24
N TYR A 36 -52.79 0.79 51.92
CA TYR A 36 -54.12 0.44 51.43
C TYR A 36 -55.10 1.57 51.67
N PHE A 37 -56.20 1.56 50.94
CA PHE A 37 -57.23 2.59 51.01
C PHE A 37 -58.47 2.09 51.70
N ARG A 38 -58.99 2.86 52.65
CA ARG A 38 -60.25 2.56 53.37
C ARG A 38 -61.37 3.49 52.90
N PHE A 39 -62.35 2.92 52.23
CA PHE A 39 -63.55 3.62 51.78
C PHE A 39 -64.45 4.01 52.95
N SER A 40 -65.23 5.07 52.73
CA SER A 40 -66.28 5.51 53.65
C SER A 40 -67.35 4.43 53.91
N ASP A 41 -67.56 3.52 52.97
CA ASP A 41 -68.47 2.37 53.06
C ASP A 41 -67.90 1.16 53.83
N GLY A 42 -66.65 1.24 54.29
CA GLY A 42 -65.98 0.21 55.07
C GLY A 42 -65.15 -0.79 54.26
N ARG A 43 -65.15 -0.72 52.91
CA ARG A 43 -64.24 -1.53 52.07
C ARG A 43 -62.79 -1.12 52.28
N ILE A 44 -61.89 -2.11 52.22
CA ILE A 44 -60.44 -1.91 52.32
C ILE A 44 -59.80 -2.49 51.06
N LEU A 45 -59.17 -1.66 50.23
CA LEU A 45 -58.58 -2.09 48.98
C LEU A 45 -57.07 -1.89 48.97
N CYS A 46 -56.34 -2.87 48.43
CA CYS A 46 -54.93 -2.72 48.13
C CYS A 46 -54.73 -1.71 46.98
N ILE A 47 -53.54 -1.12 46.88
CA ILE A 47 -53.18 -0.17 45.80
C ILE A 47 -53.60 -0.68 44.41
N SER A 48 -53.36 -1.96 44.11
CA SER A 48 -53.71 -2.55 42.81
C SER A 48 -55.22 -2.55 42.53
N CYS A 49 -56.04 -2.86 43.54
CA CYS A 49 -57.50 -2.86 43.40
C CYS A 49 -58.05 -1.43 43.31
N VAL A 50 -57.48 -0.50 44.08
CA VAL A 50 -57.81 0.93 43.97
C VAL A 50 -57.51 1.45 42.56
N ILE A 51 -56.35 1.12 42.01
CA ILE A 51 -55.98 1.48 40.63
C ILE A 51 -56.97 0.90 39.62
N HIS A 52 -57.35 -0.37 39.76
CA HIS A 52 -58.26 -1.03 38.84
C HIS A 52 -59.65 -0.37 38.85
N GLU A 53 -60.23 -0.13 40.02
CA GLU A 53 -61.53 0.54 40.17
C GLU A 53 -61.47 1.97 39.62
N LEU A 54 -60.36 2.68 39.84
CA LEU A 54 -60.16 4.01 39.26
C LEU A 54 -60.02 3.99 37.73
N GLN A 55 -59.37 2.98 37.15
CA GLN A 55 -59.26 2.83 35.70
C GLN A 55 -60.61 2.53 35.05
N GLU A 56 -61.40 1.65 35.65
CA GLU A 56 -62.74 1.30 35.19
C GLU A 56 -63.66 2.54 35.20
N LYS A 57 -63.64 3.29 36.31
CA LYS A 57 -64.46 4.51 36.44
C LYS A 57 -63.99 5.69 35.61
N ALA A 58 -62.68 5.86 35.43
CA ALA A 58 -62.16 6.85 34.48
C ALA A 58 -62.61 6.53 33.04
N SER A 59 -62.64 5.25 32.67
CA SER A 59 -63.09 4.79 31.34
C SER A 59 -64.59 5.02 31.11
N GLU A 60 -65.42 4.82 32.14
CA GLU A 60 -66.86 5.17 32.10
C GLU A 60 -67.11 6.66 31.89
N ILE A 61 -66.30 7.54 32.51
CA ILE A 61 -66.40 9.00 32.35
C ILE A 61 -66.01 9.45 30.93
N LEU A 62 -65.07 8.75 30.29
CA LEU A 62 -64.53 9.09 28.97
C LEU A 62 -65.46 8.76 27.79
N LEU A 63 -66.34 7.77 27.95
CA LEU A 63 -67.35 7.40 26.92
C LEU A 63 -68.36 8.52 26.61
N HIS A 64 -68.42 9.59 27.40
CA HIS A 64 -69.43 10.65 27.29
C HIS A 64 -68.90 12.04 26.86
N SER A 65 -67.60 12.22 26.61
CA SER A 65 -67.06 13.51 26.13
C SER A 65 -65.90 13.31 25.14
N MET A 66 -66.18 13.38 23.84
CA MET A 66 -65.18 13.22 22.76
C MET A 66 -65.11 14.46 21.86
N HIS A 67 -64.56 15.58 22.34
CA HIS A 67 -64.24 16.74 21.49
C HIS A 67 -62.82 17.28 21.72
N THR A 68 -62.17 17.76 20.66
CA THR A 68 -60.78 18.26 20.61
C THR A 68 -60.52 19.50 21.48
N ARG A 69 -61.56 20.23 21.92
CA ARG A 69 -61.44 21.37 22.85
C ARG A 69 -61.07 20.97 24.29
N ASP A 70 -60.95 19.68 24.60
CA ASP A 70 -60.73 19.18 25.97
C ASP A 70 -59.24 19.02 26.36
N ILE A 71 -58.30 19.05 25.40
CA ILE A 71 -56.85 18.96 25.69
C ILE A 71 -56.35 20.17 26.53
N GLU A 72 -56.89 21.37 26.30
CA GLU A 72 -56.47 22.58 27.02
C GLU A 72 -56.84 22.52 28.52
N LYS A 73 -58.01 21.98 28.84
CA LYS A 73 -58.46 21.76 30.23
C LYS A 73 -57.62 20.69 30.92
N GLU A 74 -57.17 19.69 30.19
CA GLU A 74 -56.28 18.65 30.72
C GLU A 74 -54.87 19.18 30.98
N ILE A 75 -54.31 20.02 30.09
CA ILE A 75 -53.04 20.71 30.34
C ILE A 75 -53.11 21.54 31.64
N ASP A 76 -54.18 22.29 31.84
CA ASP A 76 -54.39 23.07 33.07
C ASP A 76 -54.64 22.20 34.31
N THR A 77 -55.14 20.98 34.12
CA THR A 77 -55.31 20.00 35.20
C THR A 77 -53.98 19.36 35.59
N LEU A 78 -53.13 19.02 34.61
CA LEU A 78 -51.79 18.48 34.83
C LEU A 78 -50.88 19.50 35.54
N LYS A 79 -51.01 20.80 35.25
CA LYS A 79 -50.25 21.88 35.94
C LYS A 79 -50.49 21.96 37.44
N LYS A 80 -51.70 21.62 37.90
CA LYS A 80 -52.13 21.93 39.28
C LYS A 80 -51.65 20.91 40.31
N HIS A 81 -51.02 19.80 39.90
CA HIS A 81 -50.27 18.76 40.64
C HIS A 81 -50.78 18.25 42.00
N LYS A 82 -51.86 18.77 42.58
CA LYS A 82 -52.21 18.56 43.99
C LYS A 82 -53.34 17.56 44.23
N ASN A 83 -54.19 17.29 43.23
CA ASN A 83 -55.37 16.42 43.39
C ASN A 83 -55.35 15.28 42.36
N ILE A 84 -55.23 14.04 42.83
CA ILE A 84 -55.14 12.84 41.98
C ILE A 84 -56.46 12.54 41.31
N SER A 85 -57.58 12.86 41.96
CA SER A 85 -58.93 12.78 41.39
C SER A 85 -59.09 13.53 40.06
N ALA A 86 -58.29 14.57 39.85
CA ALA A 86 -58.27 15.37 38.63
C ALA A 86 -57.18 14.91 37.65
N LEU A 87 -56.04 14.47 38.17
CA LEU A 87 -54.89 14.01 37.39
C LEU A 87 -55.16 12.69 36.66
N LEU A 88 -55.84 11.77 37.34
CA LEU A 88 -55.95 10.37 36.92
C LEU A 88 -56.80 10.14 35.66
N PRO A 89 -57.99 10.77 35.51
CA PRO A 89 -58.75 10.67 34.26
C PRO A 89 -57.97 11.26 33.07
N SER A 90 -57.21 12.34 33.31
CA SER A 90 -56.37 12.97 32.30
C SER A 90 -55.24 12.02 31.86
N LEU A 91 -54.53 11.38 32.80
CA LEU A 91 -53.45 10.43 32.50
C LEU A 91 -53.93 9.17 31.77
N ILE A 92 -55.15 8.71 32.05
CA ILE A 92 -55.73 7.51 31.42
C ILE A 92 -56.22 7.83 29.99
N SER A 93 -56.77 9.03 29.77
CA SER A 93 -57.33 9.42 28.48
C SER A 93 -56.30 9.93 27.48
N LEU A 94 -55.24 10.59 27.95
CA LEU A 94 -54.26 11.24 27.09
C LEU A 94 -53.62 10.29 26.06
N PRO A 95 -53.18 9.06 26.42
CA PRO A 95 -52.62 8.11 25.46
C PRO A 95 -53.54 7.80 24.27
N GLN A 96 -54.85 7.80 24.48
CA GLN A 96 -55.83 7.50 23.42
C GLN A 96 -56.01 8.66 22.44
N ARG A 97 -55.52 9.86 22.77
CA ARG A 97 -55.68 11.08 21.95
C ARG A 97 -54.36 11.70 21.51
N ILE A 98 -53.23 11.15 21.94
CA ILE A 98 -51.91 11.76 21.77
C ILE A 98 -51.46 11.75 20.31
N ASP A 99 -51.94 10.80 19.51
CA ASP A 99 -51.70 10.74 18.06
C ASP A 99 -52.37 11.88 17.28
N ALA A 100 -53.40 12.52 17.86
CA ALA A 100 -54.07 13.68 17.28
C ALA A 100 -53.37 15.02 17.64
N TYR A 101 -52.23 14.95 18.33
CA TYR A 101 -51.48 16.10 18.81
C TYR A 101 -50.37 16.50 17.83
N ASP A 102 -50.38 17.75 17.34
CA ASP A 102 -49.28 18.32 16.56
C ASP A 102 -48.19 18.86 17.51
N PRO A 103 -46.96 18.31 17.51
CA PRO A 103 -45.88 18.77 18.36
C PRO A 103 -45.44 20.22 18.08
N GLU A 104 -45.82 20.81 16.94
CA GLU A 104 -45.46 22.17 16.55
C GLU A 104 -46.50 23.23 16.96
N ASP A 105 -47.64 22.84 17.54
CA ASP A 105 -48.59 23.80 18.12
C ASP A 105 -47.97 24.47 19.36
N GLY A 106 -48.08 25.80 19.50
CA GLY A 106 -47.36 26.62 20.48
C GLY A 106 -47.63 26.30 21.97
N LYS A 107 -48.48 25.32 22.25
CA LYS A 107 -48.83 24.80 23.59
C LYS A 107 -48.23 23.41 23.89
N ALA A 108 -47.62 22.75 22.90
CA ALA A 108 -46.89 21.48 23.01
C ALA A 108 -45.78 21.45 24.05
N PRO A 109 -44.96 22.50 24.19
CA PRO A 109 -43.90 22.52 25.20
C PRO A 109 -44.40 22.33 26.63
N LEU A 110 -45.57 22.90 26.95
CA LEU A 110 -46.12 22.91 28.30
C LEU A 110 -46.72 21.56 28.70
N LEU A 111 -47.35 20.87 27.75
CA LEU A 111 -47.85 19.51 27.97
C LEU A 111 -46.68 18.54 28.21
N LEU A 112 -45.65 18.61 27.37
CA LEU A 112 -44.45 17.76 27.48
C LEU A 112 -43.70 18.00 28.79
N GLN A 113 -43.55 19.27 29.19
CA GLN A 113 -42.95 19.63 30.48
C GLN A 113 -43.74 19.08 31.67
N ASN A 114 -45.08 19.14 31.63
CA ASN A 114 -45.92 18.59 32.69
C ASN A 114 -45.89 17.06 32.74
N ILE A 115 -45.80 16.38 31.59
CA ILE A 115 -45.66 14.91 31.56
C ILE A 115 -44.33 14.51 32.20
N VAL A 116 -43.23 15.22 31.86
CA VAL A 116 -41.93 14.95 32.48
C VAL A 116 -41.94 15.24 33.98
N SER A 117 -42.55 16.34 34.44
CA SER A 117 -42.59 16.67 35.87
C SER A 117 -43.32 15.59 36.71
N LEU A 118 -44.31 14.90 36.13
CA LEU A 118 -45.01 13.79 36.79
C LEU A 118 -44.13 12.57 37.05
N MET A 119 -42.99 12.41 36.35
CA MET A 119 -42.00 11.36 36.66
C MET A 119 -41.31 11.58 38.01
N GLY A 120 -41.38 12.81 38.56
CA GLY A 120 -40.88 13.17 39.88
C GLY A 120 -41.94 13.19 40.98
N HIS A 121 -43.19 12.78 40.70
CA HIS A 121 -44.26 12.88 41.70
C HIS A 121 -44.05 11.88 42.85
N THR A 122 -44.13 12.36 44.10
CA THR A 122 -43.87 11.60 45.33
C THR A 122 -44.88 11.84 46.46
N GLU A 123 -45.87 12.71 46.27
CA GLU A 123 -46.70 13.26 47.35
C GLU A 123 -47.90 12.37 47.75
N HIS A 124 -47.99 11.15 47.23
CA HIS A 124 -49.14 10.27 47.46
C HIS A 124 -48.84 8.77 47.32
N PRO A 125 -49.56 7.85 48.01
CA PRO A 125 -49.39 6.40 47.84
C PRO A 125 -49.54 5.88 46.39
N LEU A 126 -50.32 6.58 45.55
CA LEU A 126 -50.47 6.31 44.11
C LEU A 126 -49.36 6.89 43.23
N SER A 127 -48.33 7.52 43.80
CA SER A 127 -47.22 8.09 43.05
C SER A 127 -46.51 7.11 42.11
N PRO A 128 -46.28 5.83 42.47
CA PRO A 128 -45.71 4.85 41.54
C PRO A 128 -46.55 4.68 40.26
N PHE A 129 -47.88 4.69 40.39
CA PHE A 129 -48.80 4.61 39.25
C PHE A 129 -48.74 5.86 38.38
N ILE A 130 -48.68 7.05 39.00
CA ILE A 130 -48.57 8.33 38.28
C ILE A 130 -47.28 8.37 37.46
N ARG A 131 -46.15 7.99 38.06
CA ARG A 131 -44.85 7.92 37.37
C ARG A 131 -44.84 6.91 36.23
N GLN A 132 -45.47 5.75 36.42
CA GLN A 132 -45.63 4.76 35.34
C GLN A 132 -46.40 5.31 34.15
N ASN A 133 -47.52 6.00 34.38
CA ASN A 133 -48.30 6.54 33.28
C ASN A 133 -47.54 7.65 32.57
N ALA A 134 -46.87 8.55 33.30
CA ALA A 134 -45.99 9.56 32.71
C ALA A 134 -44.88 8.95 31.84
N PHE A 135 -44.29 7.84 32.28
CA PHE A 135 -43.35 7.06 31.50
C PHE A 135 -43.98 6.51 30.21
N ASN A 136 -45.11 5.81 30.31
CA ASN A 136 -45.79 5.21 29.15
C ASN A 136 -46.23 6.27 28.12
N LEU A 137 -46.72 7.43 28.59
CA LEU A 137 -47.03 8.58 27.73
C LEU A 137 -45.77 9.04 26.99
N SER A 138 -44.65 9.17 27.71
CA SER A 138 -43.40 9.65 27.11
C SER A 138 -42.82 8.68 26.08
N GLU A 139 -42.98 7.38 26.30
CA GLU A 139 -42.65 6.35 25.31
C GLU A 139 -43.50 6.50 24.06
N THR A 140 -44.80 6.74 24.22
CA THR A 140 -45.75 6.93 23.10
C THR A 140 -45.41 8.18 22.28
N ILE A 141 -45.06 9.29 22.95
CA ILE A 141 -44.69 10.56 22.29
C ILE A 141 -43.31 10.46 21.61
N GLY A 142 -42.40 9.67 22.17
CA GLY A 142 -41.06 9.45 21.63
C GLY A 142 -40.15 10.68 21.76
N LYS A 143 -39.35 10.95 20.72
CA LYS A 143 -38.21 11.89 20.78
C LYS A 143 -38.58 13.34 21.12
N ALA A 144 -39.83 13.76 20.93
CA ALA A 144 -40.25 15.12 21.27
C ALA A 144 -40.15 15.44 22.78
N VAL A 145 -40.17 14.43 23.64
CA VAL A 145 -40.01 14.59 25.11
C VAL A 145 -38.55 14.81 25.50
N LEU A 146 -37.59 14.39 24.66
CA LEU A 146 -36.17 14.34 24.99
C LEU A 146 -35.57 15.66 25.51
N PRO A 147 -35.86 16.84 24.92
CA PRO A 147 -35.33 18.11 25.44
C PRO A 147 -35.76 18.38 26.88
N TYR A 148 -36.98 17.98 27.26
CA TYR A 148 -37.53 18.18 28.60
C TYR A 148 -37.00 17.14 29.59
N CYS A 149 -36.70 15.91 29.16
CA CYS A 149 -35.98 14.97 30.03
C CYS A 149 -34.58 15.49 30.40
N ARG A 150 -33.88 16.10 29.44
CA ARG A 150 -32.52 16.64 29.65
C ARG A 150 -32.46 17.77 30.67
N THR A 151 -33.50 18.60 30.77
CA THR A 151 -33.54 19.69 31.78
C THR A 151 -33.53 19.19 33.22
N HIS A 152 -33.73 17.89 33.42
CA HIS A 152 -33.74 17.25 34.75
C HIS A 152 -32.58 16.28 34.96
N PHE A 153 -31.60 16.23 34.04
CA PHE A 153 -30.35 15.51 34.29
C PHE A 153 -29.60 16.17 35.45
N GLY A 154 -29.16 15.36 36.42
CA GLY A 154 -28.53 15.84 37.65
C GLY A 154 -29.46 16.48 38.69
N THR A 155 -30.79 16.31 38.58
CA THR A 155 -31.71 16.77 39.64
C THR A 155 -31.43 16.06 40.98
N PRO A 156 -31.47 16.77 42.13
CA PRO A 156 -31.11 16.19 43.42
C PRO A 156 -32.10 15.12 43.92
N VAL A 157 -33.32 15.10 43.38
CA VAL A 157 -34.31 14.05 43.68
C VAL A 157 -33.97 12.82 42.84
N TRP A 158 -33.32 11.84 43.46
CA TRP A 158 -32.76 10.68 42.74
C TRP A 158 -33.80 9.91 41.92
N GLN A 159 -35.02 9.75 42.44
CA GLN A 159 -36.09 9.05 41.72
C GLN A 159 -36.44 9.79 40.44
N PHE A 160 -36.52 11.12 40.50
CA PHE A 160 -36.86 11.94 39.34
C PHE A 160 -35.74 11.87 38.29
N TYR A 161 -34.49 12.02 38.72
CA TYR A 161 -33.31 11.90 37.86
C TYR A 161 -33.28 10.56 37.12
N CYS A 162 -33.40 9.45 37.87
CA CYS A 162 -33.40 8.11 37.31
C CYS A 162 -34.55 7.90 36.33
N ASN A 163 -35.78 8.33 36.67
CA ASN A 163 -36.93 8.16 35.79
C ASN A 163 -36.80 8.95 34.48
N THR A 164 -36.32 10.19 34.54
CA THR A 164 -36.10 11.00 33.32
C THR A 164 -34.98 10.46 32.46
N LEU A 165 -33.90 9.96 33.09
CA LEU A 165 -32.75 9.39 32.39
C LEU A 165 -33.11 8.06 31.72
N MET A 166 -33.85 7.18 32.41
CA MET A 166 -34.33 5.92 31.83
C MET A 166 -35.30 6.16 30.69
N THR A 167 -36.20 7.15 30.82
CA THR A 167 -37.09 7.54 29.73
C THR A 167 -36.29 8.00 28.51
N ALA A 168 -35.32 8.91 28.70
CA ALA A 168 -34.45 9.39 27.63
C ALA A 168 -33.67 8.25 26.95
N GLY A 169 -33.14 7.31 27.73
CA GLY A 169 -32.45 6.12 27.24
C GLY A 169 -33.33 5.19 26.40
N ILE A 170 -34.64 5.16 26.66
CA ILE A 170 -35.59 4.34 25.91
C ILE A 170 -36.02 5.01 24.61
N ILE A 171 -36.34 6.32 24.64
CA ILE A 171 -36.83 7.05 23.46
C ILE A 171 -35.71 7.48 22.50
N ALA A 172 -34.48 7.64 23.01
CA ALA A 172 -33.32 8.10 22.24
C ALA A 172 -32.01 7.39 22.63
N PRO A 173 -31.91 6.06 22.49
CA PRO A 173 -30.76 5.27 22.95
C PRO A 173 -29.43 5.58 22.26
N ALA A 174 -29.48 6.12 21.03
CA ALA A 174 -28.29 6.49 20.24
C ALA A 174 -27.83 7.93 20.49
N ASP A 175 -28.54 8.68 21.33
CA ASP A 175 -28.20 10.07 21.61
C ASP A 175 -26.98 10.17 22.52
N LYS A 176 -25.98 10.95 22.09
CA LYS A 176 -24.68 11.03 22.75
C LYS A 176 -24.77 11.58 24.18
N GLU A 177 -25.61 12.59 24.41
CA GLU A 177 -25.76 13.23 25.72
C GLU A 177 -26.47 12.28 26.70
N VAL A 178 -27.47 11.54 26.22
CA VAL A 178 -28.14 10.48 27.00
C VAL A 178 -27.18 9.35 27.35
N GLN A 179 -26.32 8.93 26.42
CA GLN A 179 -25.30 7.89 26.69
C GLN A 179 -24.28 8.35 27.73
N GLU A 180 -23.78 9.58 27.63
CA GLU A 180 -22.83 10.14 28.60
C GLU A 180 -23.48 10.25 29.99
N GLU A 181 -24.74 10.65 30.08
CA GLU A 181 -25.43 10.76 31.38
C GLU A 181 -25.76 9.40 31.99
N LEU A 182 -26.12 8.40 31.17
CA LEU A 182 -26.26 6.99 31.62
C LEU A 182 -24.94 6.43 32.14
N GLU A 183 -23.81 6.73 31.49
CA GLU A 183 -22.48 6.34 31.96
C GLU A 183 -22.15 7.00 33.32
N LYS A 184 -22.49 8.29 33.52
CA LYS A 184 -22.32 8.96 34.83
C LYS A 184 -23.21 8.36 35.91
N ALA A 185 -24.47 8.07 35.60
CA ALA A 185 -25.43 7.51 36.56
C ALA A 185 -25.04 6.10 37.03
N TRP A 186 -24.39 5.32 36.17
CA TRP A 186 -23.90 3.97 36.48
C TRP A 186 -22.86 3.93 37.59
N THR A 187 -22.02 4.97 37.68
CA THR A 187 -20.97 5.13 38.69
C THR A 187 -21.27 6.28 39.65
N HIS A 188 -22.53 6.64 39.82
CA HIS A 188 -22.93 7.79 40.62
C HIS A 188 -22.58 7.59 42.11
N GLU A 189 -22.17 8.66 42.80
CA GLU A 189 -21.79 8.61 44.23
C GLU A 189 -22.97 8.29 45.15
N ASN A 190 -24.19 8.70 44.75
CA ASN A 190 -25.42 8.29 45.42
C ASN A 190 -25.76 6.81 45.11
N GLU A 191 -25.72 5.96 46.15
CA GLU A 191 -26.00 4.53 46.05
C GLU A 191 -27.43 4.20 45.60
N GLU A 192 -28.42 5.07 45.83
CA GLU A 192 -29.80 4.87 45.37
C GLU A 192 -29.88 4.96 43.84
N ILE A 193 -29.19 5.95 43.24
CA ILE A 193 -29.09 6.13 41.79
C ILE A 193 -28.37 4.93 41.17
N LYS A 194 -27.21 4.60 41.73
CA LYS A 194 -26.38 3.50 41.27
C LYS A 194 -27.12 2.16 41.37
N THR A 195 -27.78 1.87 42.49
CA THR A 195 -28.54 0.63 42.69
C THR A 195 -29.72 0.55 41.74
N PHE A 196 -30.48 1.64 41.57
CA PHE A 196 -31.62 1.68 40.65
C PHE A 196 -31.18 1.44 39.20
N ILE A 197 -30.18 2.18 38.72
CA ILE A 197 -29.66 2.05 37.36
C ILE A 197 -29.08 0.65 37.17
N GLN A 198 -28.24 0.14 38.07
CA GLN A 198 -27.67 -1.20 37.91
C GLN A 198 -28.73 -2.32 38.01
N GLY A 199 -29.71 -2.17 38.89
CA GLY A 199 -30.81 -3.13 39.09
C GLY A 199 -31.69 -3.28 37.85
N VAL A 200 -32.08 -2.17 37.22
CA VAL A 200 -32.84 -2.18 35.96
C VAL A 200 -32.10 -2.94 34.86
N PHE A 201 -30.76 -2.86 34.82
CA PHE A 201 -29.94 -3.52 33.81
C PHE A 201 -29.64 -5.00 34.13
N LYS A 202 -29.69 -5.40 35.40
CA LYS A 202 -29.52 -6.79 35.87
C LYS A 202 -30.81 -7.63 35.78
N LYS A 203 -31.92 -7.03 35.34
CA LYS A 203 -33.28 -7.61 35.43
C LYS A 203 -33.69 -7.97 36.87
N GLU A 204 -33.07 -7.34 37.87
CA GLU A 204 -33.59 -7.39 39.23
C GLU A 204 -34.87 -6.57 39.26
N SER A 205 -35.93 -7.10 39.87
CA SER A 205 -37.28 -6.53 39.82
C SER A 205 -37.37 -5.20 40.57
N PHE A 206 -36.92 -4.12 39.93
CA PHE A 206 -37.34 -2.76 40.25
C PHE A 206 -38.58 -2.47 39.42
N GLY A 207 -39.62 -1.93 40.04
CA GLY A 207 -40.90 -1.67 39.37
C GLY A 207 -40.80 -0.80 38.12
N ILE A 208 -41.97 -0.47 37.56
CA ILE A 208 -42.20 0.45 36.44
C ILE A 208 -41.66 0.03 35.04
N TYR A 209 -40.49 -0.61 34.94
CA TYR A 209 -39.76 -0.76 33.66
C TYR A 209 -39.67 -2.20 33.13
N HIS A 210 -40.18 -3.20 33.85
CA HIS A 210 -39.96 -4.62 33.53
C HIS A 210 -40.67 -5.11 32.24
N LYS A 211 -41.67 -4.39 31.71
CA LYS A 211 -42.48 -4.84 30.55
C LYS A 211 -42.26 -4.06 29.24
N SER A 212 -41.59 -2.92 29.25
CA SER A 212 -41.55 -1.97 28.13
C SER A 212 -40.17 -1.82 27.44
N ILE A 213 -39.10 -2.40 27.99
CA ILE A 213 -37.76 -2.26 27.38
C ILE A 213 -37.67 -3.14 26.11
N ASN A 214 -37.67 -2.50 24.92
CA ASN A 214 -37.53 -3.20 23.65
C ASN A 214 -36.14 -3.84 23.47
N THR A 215 -36.04 -4.87 22.62
CA THR A 215 -34.83 -5.66 22.37
C THR A 215 -33.63 -4.83 21.88
N LYS A 216 -33.88 -3.78 21.10
CA LYS A 216 -32.84 -2.90 20.51
C LYS A 216 -32.26 -1.92 21.54
N THR A 217 -33.09 -1.42 22.44
CA THR A 217 -32.66 -0.68 23.62
C THR A 217 -31.90 -1.60 24.57
N LEU A 218 -32.36 -2.84 24.75
CA LEU A 218 -31.63 -3.85 25.53
C LEU A 218 -30.27 -4.22 24.91
N GLU A 219 -30.13 -4.23 23.58
CA GLU A 219 -28.86 -4.45 22.87
C GLU A 219 -27.91 -3.24 22.97
N THR A 220 -28.44 -2.03 22.82
CA THR A 220 -27.65 -0.79 22.98
C THR A 220 -27.17 -0.65 24.43
N LEU A 221 -28.03 -0.95 25.40
CA LEU A 221 -27.70 -0.97 26.83
C LEU A 221 -26.84 -2.19 27.22
N LYS A 222 -26.95 -3.34 26.52
CA LYS A 222 -26.00 -4.46 26.65
C LYS A 222 -24.63 -4.10 26.12
N THR A 223 -24.53 -3.20 25.14
CA THR A 223 -23.25 -2.68 24.65
C THR A 223 -22.59 -1.80 25.71
N ILE A 224 -23.39 -1.02 26.45
CA ILE A 224 -22.95 -0.28 27.65
C ILE A 224 -22.62 -1.26 28.80
N ASN A 225 -23.44 -2.29 29.03
CA ASN A 225 -23.18 -3.35 30.01
C ASN A 225 -21.91 -4.15 29.66
N MET A 226 -21.59 -4.40 28.39
CA MET A 226 -20.35 -5.06 27.97
C MET A 226 -19.11 -4.20 28.26
N LYS A 227 -19.21 -2.86 28.15
CA LYS A 227 -18.13 -1.96 28.60
C LYS A 227 -17.85 -2.11 30.11
N PHE A 228 -18.87 -2.37 30.94
CA PHE A 228 -18.74 -2.47 32.40
C PHE A 228 -18.54 -3.89 32.95
N LYS A 229 -19.15 -4.92 32.35
CA LYS A 229 -19.07 -6.33 32.78
C LYS A 229 -17.68 -6.93 32.54
N THR A 230 -16.98 -6.45 31.50
CA THR A 230 -15.59 -6.82 31.19
C THR A 230 -14.60 -6.41 32.30
N ILE A 231 -14.97 -5.43 33.14
CA ILE A 231 -14.15 -4.95 34.28
C ILE A 231 -14.38 -5.82 35.55
N GLN A 232 -15.54 -6.47 35.70
CA GLN A 232 -15.87 -7.28 36.88
C GLN A 232 -15.64 -8.79 36.69
N GLU A 233 -15.85 -9.36 35.50
CA GLU A 233 -15.84 -10.83 35.31
C GLU A 233 -14.45 -11.42 34.94
N ASN A 234 -13.46 -10.60 34.58
CA ASN A 234 -12.09 -11.08 34.27
C ASN A 234 -11.19 -11.27 35.51
N ARG A 235 -11.75 -11.76 36.61
CA ARG A 235 -11.01 -11.91 37.89
C ARG A 235 -10.15 -13.17 38.00
N THR A 236 -10.16 -14.08 37.03
CA THR A 236 -9.30 -15.28 37.07
C THR A 236 -9.01 -15.81 35.67
N TYR A 237 -7.95 -15.33 35.04
CA TYR A 237 -7.27 -16.08 33.98
C TYR A 237 -5.75 -16.01 34.21
N PHE A 238 -5.24 -16.97 34.99
CA PHE A 238 -3.84 -17.37 34.88
C PHE A 238 -3.73 -18.37 33.72
N LEU A 239 -3.15 -17.87 32.63
CA LEU A 239 -2.27 -18.53 31.66
C LEU A 239 -2.22 -20.07 31.70
N ASP A 240 -2.94 -20.74 30.79
CA ASP A 240 -2.60 -22.12 30.39
C ASP A 240 -3.09 -22.49 28.98
N THR A 241 -2.67 -21.73 27.97
CA THR A 241 -2.72 -22.19 26.57
C THR A 241 -1.37 -21.95 25.92
N ALA A 242 -0.87 -22.91 25.14
CA ALA A 242 0.44 -22.82 24.48
C ALA A 242 0.58 -21.54 23.63
N ASP A 243 -0.52 -21.09 23.01
CA ASP A 243 -0.59 -19.87 22.19
C ASP A 243 -0.45 -18.56 22.99
N LEU A 244 -0.82 -18.54 24.27
CA LEU A 244 -0.64 -17.38 25.14
C LEU A 244 0.78 -17.30 25.69
N GLN A 245 1.43 -18.46 25.89
CA GLN A 245 2.79 -18.52 26.41
C GLN A 245 3.80 -17.93 25.40
N GLU A 246 3.66 -18.26 24.12
CA GLU A 246 4.54 -17.72 23.06
C GLU A 246 4.45 -16.18 23.00
N LEU A 247 3.24 -15.61 22.95
CA LEU A 247 3.05 -14.16 22.90
C LEU A 247 3.57 -13.45 24.18
N GLN A 248 3.37 -14.06 25.35
CA GLN A 248 3.89 -13.54 26.60
C GLN A 248 5.43 -13.55 26.64
N ASP A 249 6.06 -14.61 26.14
CA ASP A 249 7.52 -14.72 26.08
C ASP A 249 8.11 -13.66 25.14
N ILE A 250 7.44 -13.37 24.02
CA ILE A 250 7.80 -12.28 23.10
C ILE A 250 7.71 -10.93 23.79
N ILE A 251 6.63 -10.68 24.55
CA ILE A 251 6.47 -9.44 25.30
C ILE A 251 7.56 -9.31 26.37
N LEU A 252 7.91 -10.40 27.05
CA LEU A 252 8.99 -10.43 28.04
C LEU A 252 10.37 -10.16 27.44
N GLU A 253 10.61 -10.65 26.23
CA GLU A 253 11.83 -10.44 25.44
C GLU A 253 11.93 -8.98 24.94
N LYS A 254 10.83 -8.45 24.38
CA LYS A 254 10.85 -7.17 23.65
C LYS A 254 10.54 -5.94 24.51
N TYR A 255 9.91 -6.10 25.68
CA TYR A 255 9.63 -4.99 26.59
C TYR A 255 10.47 -5.10 27.87
N ASP A 256 11.16 -4.01 28.22
CA ASP A 256 11.84 -3.87 29.50
C ASP A 256 10.85 -3.61 30.65
N LEU A 257 11.33 -3.71 31.89
CA LEU A 257 10.50 -3.51 33.08
C LEU A 257 9.92 -2.09 33.16
N THR A 258 10.68 -1.08 32.75
CA THR A 258 10.26 0.32 32.82
C THR A 258 9.07 0.58 31.90
N ARG A 259 9.11 0.05 30.68
CA ARG A 259 8.01 0.15 29.70
C ARG A 259 6.78 -0.63 30.13
N LEU A 260 6.95 -1.87 30.59
CA LEU A 260 5.82 -2.65 31.09
C LEU A 260 5.15 -1.98 32.30
N LYS A 261 5.95 -1.36 33.17
CA LYS A 261 5.43 -0.59 34.29
C LYS A 261 4.69 0.66 33.82
N SER A 262 5.24 1.41 32.87
CA SER A 262 4.57 2.56 32.25
C SER A 262 3.23 2.16 31.62
N LEU A 263 3.20 1.10 30.82
CA LEU A 263 1.98 0.55 30.22
C LEU A 263 0.96 0.14 31.26
N PHE A 264 1.42 -0.47 32.35
CA PHE A 264 0.57 -0.87 33.45
C PHE A 264 -0.03 0.35 34.18
N ASP A 265 0.81 1.28 34.63
CA ASP A 265 0.41 2.45 35.42
C ASP A 265 -0.54 3.35 34.61
N ASN A 266 -0.25 3.55 33.31
CA ASN A 266 -1.02 4.47 32.46
C ASN A 266 -2.30 3.84 31.87
N TYR A 267 -2.27 2.54 31.55
CA TYR A 267 -3.34 1.91 30.76
C TYR A 267 -3.87 0.61 31.36
N LEU A 268 -3.02 -0.41 31.57
CA LEU A 268 -3.50 -1.76 31.92
C LEU A 268 -4.16 -1.82 33.31
N SER A 269 -3.70 -1.01 34.27
CA SER A 269 -4.28 -0.94 35.62
C SER A 269 -5.75 -0.54 35.64
N ARG A 270 -6.24 0.14 34.58
CA ARG A 270 -7.66 0.51 34.40
C ARG A 270 -8.51 -0.65 33.87
N LEU A 271 -7.88 -1.62 33.21
CA LEU A 271 -8.53 -2.76 32.58
C LEU A 271 -8.51 -4.00 33.48
N PHE A 272 -7.56 -4.08 34.41
CA PHE A 272 -7.38 -5.22 35.30
C PHE A 272 -7.51 -4.80 36.76
N ASN A 273 -8.42 -5.45 37.49
CA ASN A 273 -8.58 -5.20 38.91
C ASN A 273 -7.43 -5.83 39.72
N THR A 274 -6.73 -5.03 40.52
CA THR A 274 -5.59 -5.46 41.36
C THR A 274 -5.88 -5.38 42.87
N SER A 275 -7.14 -5.14 43.25
CA SER A 275 -7.56 -4.86 44.63
C SER A 275 -7.40 -6.04 45.61
N ASP A 276 -7.42 -7.29 45.15
CA ASP A 276 -7.55 -8.48 46.02
C ASP A 276 -6.21 -9.09 46.45
N ARG A 277 -5.15 -8.28 46.58
CA ARG A 277 -3.78 -8.77 46.84
C ARG A 277 -3.28 -8.38 48.22
N GLU A 278 -3.80 -9.06 49.25
CA GLU A 278 -3.17 -9.07 50.57
C GLU A 278 -2.10 -10.15 50.65
N ALA A 279 -0.87 -9.78 50.98
CA ALA A 279 0.11 -10.75 51.48
C ALA A 279 -0.23 -11.07 52.94
N SER A 280 0.15 -12.27 53.41
CA SER A 280 0.02 -12.73 54.81
C SER A 280 0.66 -11.80 55.86
N SER A 281 1.33 -10.73 55.42
CA SER A 281 2.04 -9.72 56.21
C SER A 281 1.43 -8.31 56.12
N GLY A 282 0.23 -8.15 55.53
CA GLY A 282 -0.46 -6.85 55.44
C GLY A 282 0.15 -5.83 54.46
N ARG A 283 1.15 -6.23 53.65
CA ARG A 283 1.71 -5.40 52.57
C ARG A 283 1.13 -5.81 51.21
N LYS A 284 0.67 -4.84 50.41
CA LYS A 284 0.26 -5.08 49.01
C LYS A 284 1.45 -5.67 48.21
N LYS A 285 1.26 -6.85 47.61
CA LYS A 285 2.30 -7.51 46.79
C LYS A 285 2.53 -6.71 45.50
N LYS A 286 3.77 -6.28 45.25
CA LYS A 286 4.15 -5.58 44.01
C LYS A 286 3.91 -6.49 42.79
N ILE A 287 3.37 -5.92 41.72
CA ILE A 287 3.16 -6.63 40.45
C ILE A 287 4.51 -6.88 39.78
N THR A 288 4.72 -8.11 39.33
CA THR A 288 5.96 -8.55 38.70
C THR A 288 5.99 -8.25 37.20
N LYS A 289 7.20 -8.21 36.60
CA LYS A 289 7.37 -8.06 35.13
C LYS A 289 6.53 -9.07 34.35
N ARG A 290 6.51 -10.33 34.81
CA ARG A 290 5.77 -11.43 34.17
C ARG A 290 4.27 -11.23 34.22
N GLU A 291 3.75 -10.70 35.32
CA GLU A 291 2.32 -10.39 35.44
C GLU A 291 1.91 -9.23 34.55
N MET A 292 2.71 -8.16 34.46
CA MET A 292 2.46 -7.04 33.52
C MET A 292 2.49 -7.52 32.06
N ALA A 293 3.47 -8.36 31.72
CA ALA A 293 3.54 -8.98 30.40
C ALA A 293 2.31 -9.85 30.12
N GLY A 294 1.84 -10.62 31.11
CA GLY A 294 0.62 -11.43 31.00
C GLY A 294 -0.63 -10.58 30.75
N MET A 295 -0.80 -9.48 31.49
CA MET A 295 -1.91 -8.53 31.29
C MET A 295 -1.90 -7.93 29.87
N LEU A 296 -0.73 -7.52 29.38
CA LEU A 296 -0.59 -7.03 28.01
C LEU A 296 -0.90 -8.14 26.99
N THR A 297 -0.45 -9.36 27.23
CA THR A 297 -0.73 -10.54 26.37
C THR A 297 -2.23 -10.77 26.21
N VAL A 298 -2.97 -10.81 27.32
CA VAL A 298 -4.42 -11.02 27.33
C VAL A 298 -5.14 -9.89 26.58
N THR A 299 -4.68 -8.66 26.78
CA THR A 299 -5.19 -7.48 26.08
C THR A 299 -5.02 -7.58 24.57
N LEU A 300 -3.87 -8.08 24.10
CA LEU A 300 -3.56 -8.18 22.67
C LEU A 300 -4.19 -9.40 21.98
N LYS A 301 -4.77 -10.35 22.73
CA LYS A 301 -5.31 -11.61 22.17
C LYS A 301 -6.82 -11.57 21.91
N THR A 302 -7.57 -10.72 22.60
CA THR A 302 -9.03 -10.60 22.44
C THR A 302 -9.37 -9.24 21.86
N LYS A 303 -10.26 -9.20 20.85
CA LYS A 303 -10.61 -7.97 20.16
C LYS A 303 -11.21 -6.95 21.12
N GLU A 304 -12.02 -7.42 22.07
CA GLU A 304 -12.74 -6.60 23.04
C GLU A 304 -11.80 -5.88 24.02
N LEU A 305 -10.84 -6.62 24.62
CA LEU A 305 -9.85 -6.01 25.51
C LEU A 305 -8.85 -5.17 24.73
N PHE A 306 -8.49 -5.60 23.51
CA PHE A 306 -7.64 -4.82 22.64
C PHE A 306 -8.28 -3.47 22.31
N ASP A 307 -9.55 -3.46 21.88
CA ASP A 307 -10.28 -2.22 21.55
C ASP A 307 -10.35 -1.30 22.77
N SER A 308 -10.60 -1.86 23.96
CA SER A 308 -10.63 -1.10 25.22
C SER A 308 -9.27 -0.48 25.56
N PHE A 309 -8.19 -1.24 25.45
CA PHE A 309 -6.82 -0.75 25.62
C PHE A 309 -6.43 0.28 24.57
N PHE A 310 -6.74 0.00 23.31
CA PHE A 310 -6.41 0.84 22.17
C PHE A 310 -7.06 2.21 22.29
N LEU A 311 -8.32 2.29 22.78
CA LEU A 311 -9.03 3.55 23.03
C LEU A 311 -8.38 4.41 24.12
N LEU A 312 -7.68 3.81 25.09
CA LEU A 312 -6.96 4.54 26.15
C LEU A 312 -5.67 5.20 25.63
N LEU A 313 -5.12 4.73 24.51
CA LEU A 313 -3.90 5.31 23.94
C LEU A 313 -4.17 6.71 23.35
N PRO A 314 -3.21 7.65 23.42
CA PRO A 314 -3.31 8.97 22.78
C PRO A 314 -3.61 8.89 21.27
N LYS A 315 -4.20 9.95 20.69
CA LYS A 315 -4.64 9.96 19.29
C LYS A 315 -3.50 9.71 18.30
N ASP A 316 -2.37 10.40 18.47
CA ASP A 316 -1.13 10.23 17.70
C ASP A 316 -0.59 8.80 17.81
N VAL A 317 -0.55 8.25 19.04
CA VAL A 317 -0.12 6.86 19.29
C VAL A 317 -1.03 5.85 18.59
N ARG A 318 -2.35 6.04 18.61
CA ARG A 318 -3.30 5.17 17.88
C ARG A 318 -3.09 5.21 16.37
N GLU A 319 -2.84 6.39 15.80
CA GLU A 319 -2.57 6.55 14.37
C GLU A 319 -1.28 5.83 13.96
N ILE A 320 -0.21 6.02 14.73
CA ILE A 320 1.08 5.33 14.53
C ILE A 320 0.90 3.81 14.66
N PHE A 321 0.18 3.35 15.67
CA PHE A 321 -0.06 1.92 15.91
C PHE A 321 -0.82 1.30 14.74
N ARG A 322 -1.86 1.96 14.21
CA ARG A 322 -2.55 1.49 12.99
C ARG A 322 -1.58 1.36 11.82
N THR A 323 -0.70 2.32 11.60
CA THR A 323 0.30 2.24 10.52
C THR A 323 1.25 1.04 10.74
N LEU A 324 1.79 0.90 11.95
CA LEU A 324 2.73 -0.17 12.29
C LEU A 324 2.08 -1.56 12.37
N VAL A 325 0.75 -1.65 12.53
CA VAL A 325 0.04 -2.93 12.49
C VAL A 325 -0.02 -3.53 11.08
N TRP A 326 -0.02 -2.66 10.07
CA TRP A 326 -0.12 -3.10 8.68
C TRP A 326 1.24 -3.17 7.98
N ARG A 327 2.21 -2.36 8.40
CA ARG A 327 3.54 -2.26 7.77
C ARG A 327 4.62 -2.87 8.65
N ASN A 328 5.42 -3.79 8.10
CA ASN A 328 6.55 -4.39 8.83
C ASN A 328 7.79 -3.50 8.79
N GLN A 329 7.70 -2.30 9.34
CA GLN A 329 8.77 -1.30 9.28
C GLN A 329 9.09 -0.68 10.63
N LYS A 330 10.29 -0.11 10.71
CA LYS A 330 10.70 0.84 11.75
C LYS A 330 10.28 2.25 11.31
N LEU A 331 9.74 3.06 12.21
CA LEU A 331 9.44 4.47 11.95
C LEU A 331 10.41 5.37 12.70
N ASP A 332 11.03 6.30 11.99
CA ASP A 332 11.95 7.29 12.55
C ASP A 332 11.22 8.25 13.50
N LEU A 333 11.78 8.44 14.70
CA LEU A 333 11.20 9.32 15.70
C LEU A 333 11.32 10.79 15.33
N ASN A 334 12.39 11.23 14.66
CA ASN A 334 12.55 12.63 14.27
C ASN A 334 11.44 13.06 13.28
N GLY A 335 11.12 12.21 12.31
CA GLY A 335 10.00 12.40 11.40
C GLY A 335 8.65 12.44 12.10
N LEU A 336 8.43 11.59 13.11
CA LEU A 336 7.20 11.59 13.90
C LEU A 336 7.07 12.83 14.78
N GLU A 337 8.14 13.29 15.42
CA GLU A 337 8.14 14.53 16.21
C GLU A 337 7.75 15.74 15.34
N LYS A 338 8.27 15.81 14.12
CA LYS A 338 7.90 16.86 13.13
C LYS A 338 6.43 16.76 12.71
N LYS A 339 5.96 15.55 12.39
CA LYS A 339 4.58 15.31 11.91
C LYS A 339 3.53 15.68 12.97
N TYR A 340 3.72 15.22 14.19
CA TYR A 340 2.76 15.42 15.28
C TYR A 340 3.04 16.67 16.12
N LYS A 341 4.12 17.41 15.80
CA LYS A 341 4.59 18.60 16.53
C LYS A 341 4.71 18.35 18.02
N ARG A 342 5.18 17.15 18.39
CA ARG A 342 5.25 16.64 19.76
C ARG A 342 6.60 16.00 20.00
N LYS A 343 7.28 16.39 21.08
CA LYS A 343 8.50 15.74 21.56
C LYS A 343 8.18 14.32 22.04
N ILE A 344 8.84 13.32 21.48
CA ILE A 344 8.73 11.89 21.80
C ILE A 344 9.98 11.41 22.55
N LEU A 345 11.15 11.96 22.22
CA LEU A 345 12.42 11.69 22.90
C LEU A 345 12.76 12.78 23.93
N ILE A 346 12.97 12.36 25.17
CA ILE A 346 13.39 13.21 26.29
C ILE A 346 14.75 12.79 26.82
N LYS A 347 15.56 13.77 27.24
CA LYS A 347 16.87 13.51 27.87
C LYS A 347 16.68 13.26 29.37
N GLU A 348 17.09 12.08 29.83
CA GLU A 348 17.12 11.72 31.25
C GLU A 348 18.53 11.98 31.82
N LYS A 349 18.61 12.54 33.04
CA LYS A 349 19.89 12.75 33.73
C LYS A 349 20.47 11.38 34.14
N GLY A 350 21.50 10.93 33.43
CA GLY A 350 22.23 9.71 33.77
C GLY A 350 23.23 9.92 34.92
N ASN A 351 23.56 8.84 35.64
CA ASN A 351 24.68 8.81 36.59
C ASN A 351 26.01 8.63 35.83
N ARG A 352 26.95 9.56 36.04
CA ARG A 352 28.39 9.56 35.67
C ARG A 352 28.80 9.40 34.19
N TYR A 353 27.94 9.02 33.24
CA TYR A 353 28.32 8.80 31.83
C TYR A 353 27.38 9.48 30.79
N GLY A 354 26.93 10.70 31.08
CA GLY A 354 26.12 11.50 30.14
C GLY A 354 24.61 11.25 30.23
N SER A 355 23.82 12.14 29.61
CA SER A 355 22.37 12.03 29.51
C SER A 355 22.00 10.92 28.53
N ARG A 356 21.05 10.04 28.89
CA ARG A 356 20.46 9.05 27.96
C ARG A 356 19.13 9.57 27.44
N GLU A 357 18.85 9.33 26.16
CA GLU A 357 17.54 9.63 25.60
C GLU A 357 16.55 8.51 25.94
N LYS A 358 15.33 8.90 26.31
CA LYS A 358 14.23 8.00 26.68
C LYS A 358 12.98 8.41 25.90
N ILE A 359 12.24 7.43 25.42
CA ILE A 359 10.91 7.65 24.84
C ILE A 359 9.91 7.98 25.96
N ILE A 360 9.08 9.00 25.75
CA ILE A 360 8.03 9.38 26.70
C ILE A 360 7.03 8.23 26.95
N ASP A 361 6.45 8.22 28.13
CA ASP A 361 5.66 7.10 28.62
C ASP A 361 4.44 6.77 27.72
N ASP A 362 3.83 7.77 27.09
CA ASP A 362 2.71 7.61 26.14
C ASP A 362 3.00 6.66 24.97
N TYR A 363 4.27 6.58 24.56
CA TYR A 363 4.71 5.78 23.41
C TYR A 363 5.27 4.41 23.84
N SER A 364 5.14 4.04 25.13
CA SER A 364 5.66 2.79 25.70
C SER A 364 5.03 1.53 25.11
N VAL A 365 3.93 1.66 24.36
CA VAL A 365 3.30 0.56 23.61
C VAL A 365 4.19 0.06 22.47
N PHE A 366 5.09 0.88 21.94
CA PHE A 366 6.00 0.48 20.86
C PHE A 366 7.31 -0.09 21.38
N GLN A 367 7.89 -1.02 20.61
CA GLN A 367 9.32 -1.30 20.75
C GLN A 367 10.12 -0.15 20.16
N TYR A 368 11.38 -0.01 20.59
CA TYR A 368 12.29 0.97 20.02
C TYR A 368 13.65 0.37 19.73
N HIS A 369 14.35 0.99 18.79
CA HIS A 369 15.69 0.65 18.36
C HIS A 369 16.50 1.94 18.20
N GLU A 370 17.74 1.93 18.68
CA GLU A 370 18.70 3.01 18.48
C GLU A 370 19.79 2.52 17.53
N GLU A 371 20.18 3.38 16.61
CA GLU A 371 21.17 3.11 15.58
C GLU A 371 22.15 4.27 15.52
N TRP A 372 23.45 3.97 15.51
CA TRP A 372 24.47 5.01 15.43
C TRP A 372 24.60 5.52 13.99
N ASP A 373 24.32 6.80 13.79
CA ASP A 373 24.50 7.49 12.53
C ASP A 373 25.93 8.03 12.43
N TYR A 374 26.76 7.33 11.65
CA TYR A 374 28.14 7.74 11.41
C TYR A 374 28.25 9.08 10.64
N ARG A 375 27.21 9.51 9.92
CA ARG A 375 27.19 10.78 9.15
C ARG A 375 26.99 11.97 10.06
N ASN A 376 26.02 11.86 10.97
CA ASN A 376 25.65 12.94 11.89
C ASN A 376 26.39 12.88 13.22
N GLY A 377 27.11 11.77 13.49
CA GLY A 377 27.81 11.54 14.76
C GLY A 377 26.84 11.45 15.95
N ASP A 378 25.61 11.00 15.71
CA ASP A 378 24.53 10.94 16.68
C ASP A 378 23.72 9.64 16.52
N TYR A 379 22.78 9.37 17.43
CA TYR A 379 21.88 8.22 17.33
C TYR A 379 20.58 8.57 16.59
N ASN A 380 20.21 7.73 15.61
CA ASN A 380 18.85 7.68 15.07
C ASN A 380 18.01 6.74 15.92
N TYR A 381 16.77 7.14 16.20
CA TYR A 381 15.86 6.39 17.06
C TYR A 381 14.60 6.03 16.31
N TYR A 382 14.20 4.77 16.42
CA TYR A 382 13.05 4.24 15.71
C TYR A 382 12.08 3.54 16.65
N ILE A 383 10.79 3.54 16.28
CA ILE A 383 9.76 2.72 16.91
C ILE A 383 9.20 1.67 15.94
N TYR A 384 8.79 0.53 16.46
CA TYR A 384 8.20 -0.57 15.68
C TYR A 384 7.24 -1.42 16.51
N ILE A 385 6.52 -2.32 15.84
CA ILE A 385 5.74 -3.41 16.45
C ILE A 385 6.36 -4.74 15.99
N ASP A 386 6.76 -5.61 16.93
CA ASP A 386 7.27 -6.96 16.61
C ASP A 386 6.27 -7.72 15.71
N ALA A 387 6.79 -8.38 14.67
CA ALA A 387 5.98 -9.02 13.65
C ALA A 387 4.96 -10.02 14.21
N ARG A 388 5.29 -10.71 15.31
CA ARG A 388 4.41 -11.71 15.95
C ARG A 388 3.29 -11.05 16.75
N ILE A 389 3.60 -9.95 17.45
CA ILE A 389 2.58 -9.12 18.12
C ILE A 389 1.63 -8.55 17.07
N ARG A 390 2.19 -8.01 15.99
CA ARG A 390 1.44 -7.44 14.88
C ARG A 390 0.46 -8.43 14.27
N ARG A 391 0.90 -9.65 13.93
CA ARG A 391 0.03 -10.72 13.40
C ARG A 391 -1.15 -11.04 14.33
N THR A 392 -0.93 -10.97 15.65
CA THR A 392 -1.98 -11.23 16.64
C THR A 392 -3.10 -10.19 16.56
N VAL A 393 -2.75 -8.91 16.47
CA VAL A 393 -3.73 -7.80 16.48
C VAL A 393 -4.20 -7.39 15.08
N LYS A 394 -3.56 -7.87 14.00
CA LYS A 394 -3.86 -7.51 12.61
C LYS A 394 -5.34 -7.72 12.27
N GLY A 395 -5.94 -8.82 12.75
CA GLY A 395 -7.36 -9.14 12.54
C GLY A 395 -8.36 -8.25 13.28
N PHE A 396 -7.92 -7.38 14.19
CA PHE A 396 -8.80 -6.47 14.94
C PHE A 396 -9.05 -5.16 14.22
N PHE A 397 -8.22 -4.81 13.24
CA PHE A 397 -8.38 -3.62 12.43
C PHE A 397 -9.02 -3.94 11.08
N PRO A 398 -9.86 -3.04 10.53
CA PRO A 398 -10.29 -3.18 9.14
C PRO A 398 -9.07 -3.08 8.21
N PRO A 399 -8.97 -3.92 7.17
CA PRO A 399 -7.91 -3.81 6.17
C PRO A 399 -7.86 -2.38 5.62
N PRO A 400 -6.66 -1.80 5.45
CA PRO A 400 -6.53 -0.48 4.85
C PRO A 400 -6.98 -0.52 3.39
N GLU A 401 -7.39 0.62 2.84
CA GLU A 401 -7.83 0.73 1.43
C GLU A 401 -6.77 0.23 0.44
N TRP A 402 -5.49 0.40 0.77
CA TRP A 402 -4.36 -0.05 -0.05
C TRP A 402 -4.03 -1.55 0.10
N SER A 403 -4.81 -2.32 0.87
CA SER A 403 -4.68 -3.80 0.96
C SER A 403 -5.08 -4.52 -0.33
N VAL A 404 -5.82 -3.84 -1.20
CA VAL A 404 -6.20 -4.28 -2.54
C VAL A 404 -5.65 -3.31 -3.57
N LEU A 405 -5.58 -3.76 -4.82
CA LEU A 405 -5.22 -2.90 -5.94
C LEU A 405 -6.40 -1.99 -6.29
N ASN A 406 -6.16 -0.70 -6.33
CA ASN A 406 -7.13 0.34 -6.60
C ASN A 406 -6.83 0.94 -7.98
N PHE A 407 -7.72 0.65 -8.92
CA PHE A 407 -7.60 1.10 -10.30
C PHE A 407 -8.28 2.47 -10.49
N LEU A 408 -7.65 3.30 -11.31
CA LEU A 408 -8.08 4.65 -11.63
C LEU A 408 -8.36 4.75 -13.14
N GLU A 409 -9.44 5.42 -13.52
CA GLU A 409 -9.75 5.69 -14.93
C GLU A 409 -8.76 6.69 -15.54
N THR A 410 -8.31 7.66 -14.74
CA THR A 410 -7.38 8.71 -15.16
C THR A 410 -6.26 8.88 -14.13
N PHE A 411 -5.07 9.25 -14.61
CA PHE A 411 -3.95 9.61 -13.76
C PHE A 411 -3.33 10.91 -14.27
N GLU A 412 -3.24 11.91 -13.41
CA GLU A 412 -2.59 13.19 -13.74
C GLU A 412 -1.12 13.11 -13.36
N SER A 413 -0.24 13.37 -14.32
CA SER A 413 1.19 13.49 -14.07
C SER A 413 1.83 14.41 -15.12
N SER A 414 3.01 14.94 -14.82
CA SER A 414 3.69 15.89 -15.73
C SER A 414 4.24 15.21 -16.98
N ASN A 415 4.49 13.89 -16.92
CA ASN A 415 4.94 13.10 -18.03
C ASN A 415 4.09 11.83 -18.14
N ILE A 416 3.44 11.65 -19.29
CA ILE A 416 2.69 10.44 -19.64
C ILE A 416 3.29 9.88 -20.93
N PHE A 417 3.79 8.65 -20.86
CA PHE A 417 4.39 7.95 -21.97
C PHE A 417 3.45 6.84 -22.46
N LYS A 418 3.11 6.88 -23.75
CA LYS A 418 2.24 5.92 -24.43
C LYS A 418 2.84 5.56 -25.78
N ASP A 419 3.29 4.32 -25.94
CA ASP A 419 4.04 3.93 -27.15
C ASP A 419 3.60 2.57 -27.72
N GLU A 420 2.43 2.07 -27.33
CA GLU A 420 1.93 0.78 -27.82
C GLU A 420 2.01 0.64 -29.35
N ARG A 421 1.62 1.68 -30.10
CA ARG A 421 1.58 1.63 -31.57
C ARG A 421 2.95 1.84 -32.22
N ALA A 422 3.72 2.82 -31.76
CA ALA A 422 5.01 3.15 -32.37
C ALA A 422 6.02 2.01 -32.22
N PHE A 423 6.05 1.32 -31.07
CA PHE A 423 6.89 0.13 -30.92
C PHE A 423 6.41 -1.04 -31.80
N LEU A 424 5.10 -1.27 -31.86
CA LEU A 424 4.50 -2.31 -32.71
C LEU A 424 4.87 -2.14 -34.18
N GLU A 425 4.85 -0.91 -34.68
CA GLU A 425 5.23 -0.57 -36.06
C GLU A 425 6.75 -0.63 -36.30
N GLY A 426 7.56 -0.33 -35.27
CA GLY A 426 9.02 -0.18 -35.40
C GLY A 426 9.83 -1.44 -35.08
N VAL A 427 9.25 -2.47 -34.45
CA VAL A 427 10.02 -3.59 -33.88
C VAL A 427 10.82 -4.37 -34.92
N GLU A 428 10.26 -4.63 -36.12
CA GLU A 428 10.98 -5.31 -37.19
C GLU A 428 12.19 -4.48 -37.64
N LEU A 429 12.00 -3.16 -37.83
CA LEU A 429 13.09 -2.25 -38.20
C LEU A 429 14.22 -2.25 -37.16
N MET A 430 13.88 -2.26 -35.87
CA MET A 430 14.88 -2.30 -34.81
C MET A 430 15.70 -3.60 -34.80
N ILE A 431 15.04 -4.75 -35.01
CA ILE A 431 15.72 -6.05 -35.10
C ILE A 431 16.63 -6.08 -36.34
N GLN A 432 16.13 -5.63 -37.49
CA GLN A 432 16.91 -5.55 -38.72
C GLN A 432 18.12 -4.63 -38.56
N TYR A 433 17.96 -3.49 -37.89
CA TYR A 433 19.06 -2.58 -37.63
C TYR A 433 20.18 -3.23 -36.83
N ILE A 434 19.86 -3.90 -35.72
CA ILE A 434 20.84 -4.57 -34.86
C ILE A 434 21.51 -5.74 -35.59
N GLY A 435 20.76 -6.51 -36.38
CA GLY A 435 21.31 -7.58 -37.21
C GLY A 435 22.34 -7.10 -38.23
N HIS A 436 22.10 -5.96 -38.88
CA HIS A 436 23.02 -5.37 -39.87
C HIS A 436 24.16 -4.54 -39.24
N ASN A 437 23.93 -3.97 -38.05
CA ASN A 437 24.86 -3.07 -37.39
C ASN A 437 25.20 -3.61 -35.99
N PRO A 438 26.26 -4.43 -35.85
CA PRO A 438 26.68 -4.97 -34.57
C PRO A 438 26.83 -3.88 -33.52
N VAL A 439 26.29 -4.13 -32.32
CA VAL A 439 26.31 -3.16 -31.22
C VAL A 439 27.75 -2.80 -30.88
N SER A 440 28.07 -1.50 -30.97
CA SER A 440 29.39 -1.00 -30.64
C SER A 440 29.49 -0.60 -29.17
N CYS A 441 30.47 -1.17 -28.47
CA CYS A 441 30.74 -0.91 -27.06
C CYS A 441 32.08 -0.19 -26.86
N THR A 442 32.16 0.59 -25.78
CA THR A 442 33.41 1.16 -25.26
C THR A 442 34.28 0.07 -24.62
N ALA A 443 35.54 0.39 -24.31
CA ALA A 443 36.44 -0.53 -23.59
C ALA A 443 35.89 -0.99 -22.22
N THR A 444 34.95 -0.24 -21.65
CA THR A 444 34.27 -0.57 -20.38
C THR A 444 33.02 -1.45 -20.55
N GLY A 445 32.70 -1.87 -21.77
CA GLY A 445 31.51 -2.66 -22.10
C GLY A 445 30.20 -1.85 -22.21
N LYS A 446 30.22 -0.53 -21.98
CA LYS A 446 29.05 0.34 -22.21
C LYS A 446 28.81 0.56 -23.70
N ILE A 447 27.54 0.56 -24.14
CA ILE A 447 27.15 0.90 -25.51
C ILE A 447 27.64 2.32 -25.85
N SER A 448 28.19 2.50 -27.05
CA SER A 448 28.73 3.80 -27.44
C SER A 448 27.60 4.83 -27.64
N ALA A 449 27.81 6.05 -27.18
CA ALA A 449 26.84 7.15 -27.35
C ALA A 449 26.59 7.51 -28.83
N LYS A 450 27.53 7.17 -29.72
CA LYS A 450 27.31 7.28 -31.16
C LYS A 450 26.25 6.28 -31.63
N TYR A 451 26.41 5.01 -31.26
CA TYR A 451 25.47 3.96 -31.65
C TYR A 451 24.07 4.21 -31.09
N ILE A 452 23.96 4.62 -29.83
CA ILE A 452 22.67 4.98 -29.19
C ILE A 452 21.94 6.05 -30.02
N ARG A 453 22.63 7.14 -30.38
CA ARG A 453 22.04 8.23 -31.17
C ARG A 453 21.67 7.80 -32.58
N ASP A 454 22.52 7.01 -33.22
CA ASP A 454 22.27 6.51 -34.57
C ASP A 454 21.07 5.55 -34.60
N PHE A 455 20.97 4.65 -33.61
CA PHE A 455 19.84 3.73 -33.44
C PHE A 455 18.53 4.46 -33.15
N ASN A 456 18.53 5.36 -32.16
CA ASN A 456 17.37 6.19 -31.82
C ASN A 456 16.85 6.95 -33.05
N LYS A 457 17.75 7.62 -33.78
CA LYS A 457 17.39 8.43 -34.95
C LYS A 457 16.84 7.59 -36.10
N ARG A 458 17.46 6.44 -36.40
CA ARG A 458 17.07 5.61 -37.56
C ARG A 458 15.82 4.78 -37.31
N CYS A 459 15.60 4.36 -36.07
CA CYS A 459 14.39 3.64 -35.68
C CYS A 459 13.27 4.57 -35.22
N GLU A 460 13.52 5.87 -35.12
CA GLU A 460 12.57 6.92 -34.69
C GLU A 460 11.95 6.59 -33.33
N ILE A 461 12.80 6.25 -32.35
CA ILE A 461 12.36 5.82 -31.03
C ILE A 461 11.99 7.04 -30.19
N GLU A 462 10.75 7.08 -29.71
CA GLU A 462 10.31 8.05 -28.71
C GLU A 462 10.89 7.70 -27.34
N GLU A 463 11.52 8.67 -26.67
CA GLU A 463 12.14 8.48 -25.36
C GLU A 463 11.17 8.75 -24.22
N PHE A 464 11.44 8.15 -23.05
CA PHE A 464 10.57 8.29 -21.88
C PHE A 464 10.44 9.73 -21.39
N PHE A 465 11.45 10.56 -21.58
CA PHE A 465 11.47 11.95 -21.12
C PHE A 465 11.75 12.89 -22.30
N VAL A 466 10.86 13.85 -22.52
CA VAL A 466 11.03 14.89 -23.55
C VAL A 466 11.92 15.99 -23.00
N SER A 467 13.10 16.19 -23.61
CA SER A 467 14.06 17.24 -23.24
C SER A 467 14.43 17.27 -21.74
N PRO A 468 14.92 16.16 -21.16
CA PRO A 468 15.16 16.07 -19.73
C PRO A 468 16.24 17.04 -19.24
N THR A 469 16.13 17.46 -17.99
CA THR A 469 17.12 18.35 -17.35
C THR A 469 18.51 17.72 -17.31
N GLN A 470 18.59 16.43 -16.99
CA GLN A 470 19.82 15.65 -16.89
C GLN A 470 20.09 14.87 -18.18
N LYS A 471 21.29 15.04 -18.78
CA LYS A 471 21.68 14.35 -20.02
C LYS A 471 21.65 12.82 -19.92
N THR A 472 21.84 12.28 -18.72
CA THR A 472 21.78 10.84 -18.41
C THR A 472 20.41 10.22 -18.63
N LEU A 473 19.35 11.04 -18.74
CA LEU A 473 17.98 10.60 -18.93
C LEU A 473 17.55 10.58 -20.41
N GLN A 474 18.39 11.09 -21.32
CA GLN A 474 18.00 11.37 -22.72
C GLN A 474 17.68 10.10 -23.54
N PHE A 475 18.34 8.97 -23.28
CA PHE A 475 18.25 7.78 -24.12
C PHE A 475 17.97 6.49 -23.33
N ILE A 476 17.19 6.58 -22.24
CA ILE A 476 16.93 5.45 -21.35
C ILE A 476 16.23 4.32 -22.10
N ARG A 477 15.21 4.65 -22.89
CA ARG A 477 14.41 3.65 -23.61
C ARG A 477 15.24 3.03 -24.72
N THR A 478 15.93 3.84 -25.52
CA THR A 478 16.82 3.34 -26.57
C THR A 478 17.88 2.38 -26.01
N GLU A 479 18.58 2.76 -24.94
CA GLU A 479 19.58 1.89 -24.33
C GLU A 479 18.99 0.55 -23.87
N MET A 480 17.78 0.58 -23.33
CA MET A 480 17.07 -0.60 -22.87
C MET A 480 16.69 -1.51 -24.05
N LEU A 481 16.12 -0.96 -25.12
CA LEU A 481 15.75 -1.70 -26.33
C LEU A 481 16.96 -2.34 -27.01
N ILE A 482 18.08 -1.61 -27.13
CA ILE A 482 19.32 -2.18 -27.69
C ILE A 482 19.77 -3.39 -26.89
N ARG A 483 19.75 -3.32 -25.55
CA ARG A 483 20.15 -4.45 -24.69
C ARG A 483 19.21 -5.65 -24.84
N ILE A 484 17.90 -5.41 -24.82
CA ILE A 484 16.89 -6.46 -24.99
C ILE A 484 17.11 -7.18 -26.31
N LEU A 485 17.18 -6.44 -27.40
CA LEU A 485 17.24 -7.01 -28.75
C LEU A 485 18.60 -7.63 -29.07
N ASN A 486 19.69 -7.10 -28.53
CA ASN A 486 21.03 -7.66 -28.72
C ASN A 486 21.22 -9.01 -28.03
N ASP A 487 20.49 -9.27 -26.94
CA ASP A 487 20.63 -10.50 -26.15
C ASP A 487 19.65 -11.60 -26.61
N ILE A 488 18.85 -11.35 -27.66
CA ILE A 488 17.86 -12.29 -28.18
C ILE A 488 18.28 -12.79 -29.56
N ASP A 489 18.63 -14.06 -29.63
CA ASP A 489 18.91 -14.74 -30.90
C ASP A 489 17.63 -15.34 -31.53
N ASN A 490 17.65 -15.47 -32.87
CA ASN A 490 16.69 -16.23 -33.68
C ASN A 490 15.21 -15.87 -33.40
N ILE A 491 14.85 -14.59 -33.53
CA ILE A 491 13.45 -14.15 -33.49
C ILE A 491 12.77 -14.61 -34.79
N GLU A 492 11.62 -15.27 -34.68
CA GLU A 492 10.83 -15.63 -35.85
C GLU A 492 10.04 -14.41 -36.33
N PHE A 493 10.35 -13.93 -37.55
CA PHE A 493 9.63 -12.82 -38.15
C PHE A 493 8.22 -13.28 -38.58
N THR A 494 7.27 -13.07 -37.68
CA THR A 494 5.83 -13.27 -37.87
C THR A 494 5.12 -11.92 -37.80
N GLU A 495 3.89 -11.86 -37.30
CA GLU A 495 3.20 -10.60 -37.08
C GLU A 495 3.88 -9.80 -35.93
N PRO A 496 3.89 -8.46 -35.98
CA PRO A 496 4.61 -7.65 -34.98
C PRO A 496 4.24 -7.92 -33.52
N HIS A 497 2.97 -8.21 -33.22
CA HIS A 497 2.53 -8.53 -31.86
C HIS A 497 3.08 -9.87 -31.35
N GLU A 498 3.28 -10.85 -32.24
CA GLU A 498 3.94 -12.13 -31.90
C GLU A 498 5.42 -11.93 -31.65
N ILE A 499 6.10 -11.10 -32.45
CA ILE A 499 7.50 -10.73 -32.24
C ILE A 499 7.70 -10.13 -30.84
N ILE A 500 6.83 -9.21 -30.42
CA ILE A 500 6.90 -8.58 -29.09
C ILE A 500 6.68 -9.62 -27.99
N LYS A 501 5.69 -10.51 -28.17
CA LYS A 501 5.41 -11.59 -27.23
C LYS A 501 6.58 -12.56 -27.09
N GLU A 502 7.25 -12.86 -28.20
CA GLU A 502 8.46 -13.67 -28.22
C GLU A 502 9.61 -12.97 -27.51
N ILE A 503 9.84 -11.67 -27.80
CA ILE A 503 10.86 -10.85 -27.13
C ILE A 503 10.66 -10.87 -25.63
N TYR A 504 9.47 -10.51 -25.15
CA TYR A 504 9.12 -10.53 -23.74
C TYR A 504 9.34 -11.92 -23.13
N GLY A 505 8.85 -12.97 -23.81
CA GLY A 505 8.99 -14.36 -23.39
C GLY A 505 10.44 -14.80 -23.26
N LYS A 506 11.28 -14.52 -24.26
CA LYS A 506 12.71 -14.87 -24.27
C LYS A 506 13.49 -14.09 -23.22
N THR A 507 13.28 -12.77 -23.09
CA THR A 507 13.96 -11.96 -22.05
C THR A 507 13.64 -12.46 -20.65
N ILE A 508 12.34 -12.60 -20.32
CA ILE A 508 11.92 -12.99 -18.97
C ILE A 508 12.33 -14.43 -18.66
N LYS A 509 12.33 -15.35 -19.64
CA LYS A 509 12.69 -16.76 -19.42
C LYS A 509 14.19 -17.04 -19.48
N SER A 510 15.00 -16.12 -20.01
CA SER A 510 16.45 -16.27 -20.17
C SER A 510 17.16 -16.61 -18.87
N ASP A 511 18.04 -17.62 -18.87
CA ASP A 511 18.85 -17.97 -17.70
C ASP A 511 19.73 -16.79 -17.21
N ASP A 512 20.03 -15.84 -18.10
CA ASP A 512 20.77 -14.61 -17.82
C ASP A 512 19.90 -13.44 -17.36
N PHE A 513 18.61 -13.65 -17.12
CA PHE A 513 17.68 -12.58 -16.73
C PHE A 513 18.15 -11.77 -15.51
N ASN A 514 18.79 -12.39 -14.52
CA ASN A 514 19.28 -11.62 -13.38
C ASN A 514 20.53 -10.77 -13.71
N MET A 515 21.34 -11.18 -14.70
CA MET A 515 22.41 -10.33 -15.22
C MET A 515 21.82 -9.11 -15.93
N PHE A 516 20.72 -9.30 -16.66
CA PHE A 516 19.96 -8.21 -17.24
C PHE A 516 19.39 -7.27 -16.15
N ILE A 517 18.84 -7.81 -15.06
CA ILE A 517 18.37 -7.01 -13.92
C ILE A 517 19.51 -6.15 -13.37
N VAL A 518 20.65 -6.73 -13.01
CA VAL A 518 21.73 -5.96 -12.37
C VAL A 518 22.41 -5.00 -13.36
N GLY A 519 22.59 -5.41 -14.61
CA GLY A 519 23.22 -4.60 -15.64
C GLY A 519 22.35 -3.47 -16.20
N THR A 520 21.01 -3.59 -16.12
CA THR A 520 20.06 -2.67 -16.76
C THR A 520 19.11 -2.01 -15.77
N PHE A 521 18.50 -2.78 -14.86
CA PHE A 521 17.52 -2.26 -13.90
C PHE A 521 18.17 -1.63 -12.69
N LEU A 522 19.27 -2.24 -12.21
CA LEU A 522 20.00 -1.80 -11.02
C LEU A 522 21.41 -1.30 -11.36
N SER A 523 21.58 -0.70 -12.54
CA SER A 523 22.90 -0.29 -13.07
C SER A 523 23.60 0.81 -12.24
N TYR A 524 22.88 1.42 -11.28
CA TYR A 524 23.45 2.36 -10.31
C TYR A 524 24.24 1.66 -9.20
N LEU A 525 23.99 0.37 -8.96
CA LEU A 525 24.74 -0.44 -8.02
C LEU A 525 26.13 -0.77 -8.58
N LYS A 526 27.12 -0.72 -7.69
CA LYS A 526 28.51 -1.08 -7.92
C LYS A 526 28.86 -2.30 -7.08
N PHE A 527 29.88 -3.02 -7.51
CA PHE A 527 30.31 -4.26 -6.89
C PHE A 527 31.83 -4.28 -6.71
N ASP A 528 32.29 -4.59 -5.50
CA ASP A 528 33.72 -4.47 -5.12
C ASP A 528 34.55 -5.76 -5.34
N ARG A 529 33.97 -6.89 -5.77
CA ARG A 529 34.73 -8.14 -6.03
C ARG A 529 34.79 -8.53 -7.50
N MET A 530 35.96 -9.02 -7.93
CA MET A 530 36.32 -9.23 -9.33
C MET A 530 35.58 -10.40 -10.03
N ASP A 531 34.78 -11.19 -9.32
CA ASP A 531 34.20 -12.44 -9.82
C ASP A 531 32.69 -12.58 -9.54
N TYR A 532 31.96 -11.47 -9.72
CA TYR A 532 30.49 -11.44 -9.63
C TYR A 532 29.85 -12.57 -10.44
N LYS A 533 30.35 -12.81 -11.66
CA LYS A 533 29.85 -13.84 -12.58
C LYS A 533 29.94 -15.26 -12.00
N TYR A 534 31.05 -15.60 -11.33
CA TYR A 534 31.28 -16.93 -10.77
C TYR A 534 30.38 -17.25 -9.56
N TYR A 535 30.15 -16.27 -8.67
CA TYR A 535 29.30 -16.47 -7.49
C TYR A 535 27.80 -16.54 -7.83
N TYR A 536 27.40 -15.88 -8.91
CA TYR A 536 26.00 -15.75 -9.28
C TYR A 536 25.42 -17.00 -9.98
N GLU A 537 26.23 -17.80 -10.68
CA GLU A 537 25.75 -18.85 -11.61
C GLU A 537 24.97 -20.01 -10.96
N LYS A 538 25.29 -20.41 -9.72
CA LYS A 538 24.68 -21.63 -9.10
C LYS A 538 23.38 -21.34 -8.33
N GLU A 539 23.28 -20.19 -7.66
CA GLU A 539 22.09 -19.78 -6.92
C GLU A 539 21.06 -19.05 -7.81
N ASN A 540 21.49 -18.57 -8.99
CA ASN A 540 20.71 -17.76 -9.93
C ASN A 540 19.33 -18.34 -10.24
N ARG A 541 19.29 -19.62 -10.63
CA ARG A 541 18.07 -20.22 -11.22
C ARG A 541 16.89 -20.20 -10.25
N ARG A 542 17.14 -20.37 -8.95
CA ARG A 542 16.08 -20.38 -7.94
C ARG A 542 15.52 -18.96 -7.70
N PHE A 543 16.39 -17.97 -7.59
CA PHE A 543 16.00 -16.57 -7.45
C PHE A 543 15.29 -16.06 -8.70
N SER A 544 15.84 -16.28 -9.89
CA SER A 544 15.20 -15.90 -11.16
C SER A 544 13.78 -16.46 -11.27
N LYS A 545 13.59 -17.74 -10.91
CA LYS A 545 12.26 -18.37 -10.95
C LYS A 545 11.27 -17.72 -9.99
N ASN A 546 11.72 -17.35 -8.78
CA ASN A 546 10.86 -16.69 -7.81
C ASN A 546 10.49 -15.27 -8.25
N ILE A 547 11.49 -14.50 -8.71
CA ILE A 547 11.33 -13.15 -9.25
C ILE A 547 10.30 -13.16 -10.39
N ARG A 548 10.49 -14.03 -11.40
CA ARG A 548 9.55 -14.20 -12.53
C ARG A 548 8.14 -14.54 -12.06
N LYS A 549 8.00 -15.44 -11.08
CA LYS A 549 6.69 -15.84 -10.55
C LYS A 549 5.98 -14.65 -9.90
N ILE A 550 6.69 -13.88 -9.09
CA ILE A 550 6.10 -12.72 -8.40
C ILE A 550 5.72 -11.63 -9.41
N MET A 551 6.60 -11.33 -10.37
CA MET A 551 6.31 -10.37 -11.43
C MET A 551 5.11 -10.79 -12.29
N THR A 552 5.05 -12.07 -12.67
CA THR A 552 3.89 -12.63 -13.40
C THR A 552 2.60 -12.48 -12.59
N ASN A 553 2.64 -12.69 -11.28
CA ASN A 553 1.47 -12.53 -10.42
C ASN A 553 1.04 -11.05 -10.32
N VAL A 554 1.98 -10.12 -10.20
CA VAL A 554 1.69 -8.67 -10.21
C VAL A 554 1.00 -8.29 -11.52
N LEU A 555 1.54 -8.74 -12.66
CA LEU A 555 0.99 -8.42 -13.98
C LEU A 555 -0.39 -9.01 -14.24
N LYS A 556 -0.65 -10.24 -13.78
CA LYS A 556 -1.97 -10.89 -13.90
C LYS A 556 -3.08 -10.19 -13.12
N ASN A 557 -2.72 -9.37 -12.13
CA ASN A 557 -3.68 -8.61 -11.34
C ASN A 557 -3.92 -7.21 -11.90
N LEU A 558 -3.24 -6.79 -12.98
CA LEU A 558 -3.53 -5.51 -13.64
C LEU A 558 -4.85 -5.60 -14.41
N GLU A 559 -5.56 -4.47 -14.50
CA GLU A 559 -6.73 -4.33 -15.36
C GLU A 559 -6.36 -3.58 -16.64
N GLU A 560 -6.83 -4.08 -17.78
CA GLU A 560 -6.65 -3.44 -19.08
C GLU A 560 -7.23 -2.02 -19.07
N ASP A 561 -6.49 -1.07 -19.67
CA ASP A 561 -6.88 0.33 -19.83
C ASP A 561 -7.14 1.13 -18.54
N LYS A 562 -6.81 0.58 -17.37
CA LYS A 562 -6.88 1.31 -16.10
C LYS A 562 -5.51 1.61 -15.50
N TRP A 563 -5.39 2.80 -14.92
CA TRP A 563 -4.19 3.24 -14.22
C TRP A 563 -4.10 2.59 -12.83
N LEU A 564 -2.89 2.22 -12.44
CA LEU A 564 -2.57 1.70 -11.13
C LEU A 564 -1.34 2.42 -10.59
N ALA A 565 -1.51 3.10 -9.46
CA ALA A 565 -0.40 3.75 -8.77
C ALA A 565 0.59 2.72 -8.22
N LEU A 566 1.88 2.90 -8.47
CA LEU A 566 2.92 1.98 -7.97
C LEU A 566 2.99 1.96 -6.45
N THR A 567 2.70 3.07 -5.78
CA THR A 567 2.60 3.13 -4.32
C THR A 567 1.54 2.15 -3.79
N ASN A 568 0.42 2.00 -4.50
CA ASN A 568 -0.61 1.04 -4.13
C ASN A 568 -0.17 -0.41 -4.39
N ILE A 569 0.60 -0.69 -5.45
CA ILE A 569 1.24 -2.01 -5.66
C ILE A 569 2.16 -2.34 -4.50
N PHE A 570 3.07 -1.43 -4.13
CA PHE A 570 4.06 -1.68 -3.07
C PHE A 570 3.41 -1.86 -1.70
N LEU A 571 2.42 -1.02 -1.38
CA LEU A 571 1.67 -1.14 -0.13
C LEU A 571 0.87 -2.44 -0.05
N SER A 572 0.24 -2.85 -1.16
CA SER A 572 -0.46 -4.14 -1.24
C SER A 572 0.51 -5.32 -1.08
N MET A 573 1.67 -5.28 -1.75
CA MET A 573 2.69 -6.33 -1.61
C MET A 573 3.25 -6.42 -0.18
N ASP A 574 3.51 -5.29 0.48
CA ASP A 574 3.92 -5.25 1.89
C ASP A 574 2.81 -5.85 2.79
N TYR A 575 1.55 -5.47 2.56
CA TYR A 575 0.39 -5.99 3.29
C TYR A 575 0.30 -7.52 3.26
N HIS A 576 0.52 -8.12 2.08
CA HIS A 576 0.43 -9.56 1.81
C HIS A 576 1.74 -10.31 2.07
N GLU A 577 2.76 -9.65 2.64
CA GLU A 577 4.10 -10.23 2.89
C GLU A 577 4.76 -10.81 1.62
N GLN A 578 4.57 -10.13 0.48
CA GLN A 578 5.05 -10.53 -0.85
C GLN A 578 6.33 -9.82 -1.29
N LEU A 579 6.93 -9.00 -0.43
CA LEU A 579 8.25 -8.42 -0.67
C LEU A 579 9.30 -9.54 -0.76
N PHE A 580 10.28 -9.39 -1.66
CA PHE A 580 11.29 -10.41 -1.92
C PHE A 580 12.65 -9.80 -2.18
N TYR A 581 13.68 -10.62 -1.99
CA TYR A 581 15.05 -10.28 -2.34
C TYR A 581 15.33 -10.64 -3.80
N ILE A 582 15.83 -9.67 -4.56
CA ILE A 582 16.39 -9.81 -5.91
C ILE A 582 17.67 -10.66 -5.89
N PHE A 583 18.44 -10.59 -4.79
CA PHE A 583 19.66 -11.37 -4.56
C PHE A 583 19.81 -11.70 -3.07
N PRO A 584 20.45 -12.83 -2.69
CA PRO A 584 20.55 -13.26 -1.30
C PRO A 584 21.45 -12.32 -0.48
N LEU A 585 20.82 -11.41 0.27
CA LEU A 585 21.53 -10.34 0.96
C LEU A 585 22.59 -10.84 1.95
N GLN A 586 22.36 -12.00 2.59
CA GLN A 586 23.31 -12.60 3.54
C GLN A 586 24.64 -13.00 2.88
N GLU A 587 24.59 -13.43 1.61
CA GLU A 587 25.79 -13.80 0.85
C GLU A 587 26.49 -12.59 0.23
N TYR A 588 25.70 -11.55 -0.09
CA TYR A 588 26.19 -10.34 -0.76
C TYR A 588 26.35 -9.13 0.18
N LYS A 589 26.36 -9.36 1.49
CA LYS A 589 26.48 -8.31 2.50
C LYS A 589 27.77 -7.51 2.27
N ASN A 590 27.65 -6.19 2.22
CA ASN A 590 28.74 -5.25 1.95
C ASN A 590 29.44 -5.46 0.59
N MET A 591 28.81 -6.13 -0.38
CA MET A 591 29.38 -6.31 -1.73
C MET A 591 28.80 -5.32 -2.74
N PHE A 592 27.49 -5.08 -2.66
CA PHE A 592 26.81 -4.06 -3.44
C PHE A 592 26.81 -2.73 -2.70
N HIS A 593 27.10 -1.66 -3.44
CA HIS A 593 27.04 -0.31 -2.92
C HIS A 593 26.70 0.68 -4.03
N PHE A 594 26.31 1.89 -3.65
CA PHE A 594 26.32 3.05 -4.54
C PHE A 594 27.09 4.19 -3.86
N ASN A 595 27.44 5.20 -4.65
CA ASN A 595 28.20 6.34 -4.15
C ASN A 595 27.27 7.53 -4.00
N GLU A 596 27.13 8.00 -2.77
CA GLU A 596 26.45 9.25 -2.42
C GLU A 596 27.52 10.29 -2.04
N THR A 597 27.21 11.57 -2.24
CA THR A 597 28.08 12.68 -1.81
C THR A 597 27.25 13.58 -0.93
N TYR A 598 27.73 13.82 0.30
CA TYR A 598 27.15 14.80 1.19
C TYR A 598 28.14 15.95 1.38
N THR A 599 27.61 17.17 1.49
CA THR A 599 28.38 18.34 1.86
C THR A 599 28.52 18.40 3.37
N ASP A 600 29.68 18.02 3.88
CA ASP A 600 30.22 18.56 5.12
C ASP A 600 31.56 19.25 4.80
N TYR A 601 32.21 19.86 5.80
CA TYR A 601 33.36 20.77 5.68
C TYR A 601 34.55 20.22 4.84
N TYR A 602 34.52 18.93 4.49
CA TYR A 602 35.30 18.29 3.43
C TYR A 602 34.35 17.49 2.52
N GLU A 603 34.44 17.64 1.19
CA GLU A 603 33.72 16.78 0.22
C GLU A 603 34.17 15.31 0.40
N GLN A 604 33.47 14.55 1.25
CA GLN A 604 33.71 13.12 1.44
C GLN A 604 32.72 12.31 0.60
N ARG A 605 33.24 11.33 -0.14
CA ARG A 605 32.43 10.35 -0.87
C ARG A 605 32.17 9.17 0.05
N GLU A 606 30.90 8.92 0.37
CA GLU A 606 30.55 7.73 1.14
C GLU A 606 30.06 6.62 0.20
N LYS A 607 30.60 5.41 0.41
CA LYS A 607 30.03 4.20 -0.18
C LYS A 607 28.91 3.74 0.74
N ILE A 608 27.68 3.74 0.22
CA ILE A 608 26.53 3.18 0.95
C ILE A 608 26.36 1.75 0.50
N TYR A 609 26.64 0.82 1.41
CA TYR A 609 26.43 -0.59 1.17
C TYR A 609 24.96 -0.97 1.31
N ILE A 610 24.52 -1.92 0.50
CA ILE A 610 23.18 -2.48 0.61
C ILE A 610 23.10 -3.35 1.87
N SER A 611 22.12 -3.06 2.73
CA SER A 611 21.83 -3.74 3.99
C SER A 611 20.35 -4.12 4.07
N GLU A 612 19.94 -4.83 5.13
CA GLU A 612 18.51 -5.17 5.34
C GLU A 612 17.66 -3.92 5.55
N GLU A 613 18.26 -2.87 6.13
CA GLU A 613 17.57 -1.63 6.50
C GLU A 613 17.24 -0.77 5.29
N ASN A 614 18.15 -0.70 4.31
CA ASN A 614 17.96 0.14 3.12
C ASN A 614 17.50 -0.64 1.88
N TYR A 615 17.34 -1.96 1.96
CA TYR A 615 17.06 -2.82 0.80
C TYR A 615 15.81 -2.41 0.01
N VAL A 616 14.73 -2.06 0.72
CA VAL A 616 13.45 -1.76 0.08
C VAL A 616 13.56 -0.51 -0.79
N GLU A 617 14.13 0.57 -0.25
CA GLU A 617 14.27 1.86 -0.93
C GLU A 617 15.40 1.86 -1.97
N THR A 618 16.47 1.10 -1.73
CA THR A 618 17.67 1.14 -2.57
C THR A 618 17.77 0.01 -3.59
N VAL A 619 16.90 -1.00 -3.54
CA VAL A 619 16.90 -2.14 -4.48
C VAL A 619 15.51 -2.52 -4.93
N PHE A 620 14.60 -2.85 -4.00
CA PHE A 620 13.29 -3.41 -4.35
C PHE A 620 12.43 -2.43 -5.14
N ILE A 621 12.27 -1.19 -4.65
CA ILE A 621 11.47 -0.16 -5.34
C ILE A 621 12.09 0.22 -6.69
N PRO A 622 13.40 0.57 -6.78
CA PRO A 622 14.03 0.84 -8.07
C PRO A 622 13.93 -0.31 -9.07
N PHE A 623 14.08 -1.56 -8.61
CA PHE A 623 13.90 -2.76 -9.44
C PHE A 623 12.50 -2.80 -10.06
N PHE A 624 11.46 -2.63 -9.24
CA PHE A 624 10.08 -2.67 -9.74
C PHE A 624 9.79 -1.53 -10.72
N LYS A 625 10.27 -0.31 -10.41
CA LYS A 625 10.13 0.83 -11.33
C LYS A 625 10.85 0.57 -12.65
N ALA A 626 12.06 0.01 -12.62
CA ALA A 626 12.80 -0.38 -13.81
C ALA A 626 12.08 -1.48 -14.62
N PHE A 627 11.46 -2.45 -13.93
CA PHE A 627 10.71 -3.50 -14.59
C PHE A 627 9.51 -2.93 -15.36
N PHE A 628 8.76 -2.00 -14.79
CA PHE A 628 7.66 -1.35 -15.50
C PHE A 628 8.15 -0.48 -16.67
N HIS A 629 9.32 0.17 -16.57
CA HIS A 629 9.94 0.82 -17.72
C HIS A 629 10.32 -0.18 -18.82
N PHE A 630 10.76 -1.39 -18.47
CA PHE A 630 10.99 -2.46 -19.43
C PHE A 630 9.72 -2.87 -20.16
N LEU A 631 8.61 -3.03 -19.44
CA LEU A 631 7.32 -3.33 -20.06
C LEU A 631 6.86 -2.18 -20.96
N ALA A 632 7.07 -0.93 -20.53
CA ALA A 632 6.72 0.25 -21.32
C ALA A 632 7.59 0.42 -22.56
N ALA A 633 8.88 0.06 -22.50
CA ALA A 633 9.76 0.06 -23.66
C ALA A 633 9.21 -0.84 -24.79
N LEU A 634 8.54 -1.93 -24.40
CA LEU A 634 7.90 -2.92 -25.29
C LEU A 634 6.43 -2.60 -25.62
N GLY A 635 5.88 -1.49 -25.12
CA GLY A 635 4.46 -1.12 -25.33
C GLY A 635 3.45 -1.97 -24.54
N ILE A 636 3.88 -2.79 -23.58
CA ILE A 636 3.02 -3.66 -22.75
C ILE A 636 2.25 -2.85 -21.70
N VAL A 637 2.85 -1.76 -21.20
CA VAL A 637 2.20 -0.83 -20.28
C VAL A 637 2.47 0.60 -20.71
N ASP A 638 1.53 1.49 -20.45
CA ASP A 638 1.81 2.92 -20.43
C ASP A 638 2.35 3.34 -19.06
N MET A 639 3.04 4.48 -19.02
CA MET A 639 3.61 5.03 -17.80
C MET A 639 3.15 6.46 -17.56
N ALA A 640 2.99 6.81 -16.29
CA ALA A 640 2.81 8.18 -15.84
C ALA A 640 3.77 8.46 -14.67
N GLY A 641 4.39 9.63 -14.69
CA GLY A 641 5.35 10.04 -13.67
C GLY A 641 6.02 11.38 -13.94
N THR A 642 7.12 11.59 -13.25
CA THR A 642 7.93 12.81 -13.29
C THR A 642 9.37 12.48 -13.72
N GLU A 643 10.20 13.50 -13.96
CA GLU A 643 11.64 13.25 -14.00
C GLU A 643 12.12 12.64 -12.67
N PRO A 644 13.11 11.73 -12.68
CA PRO A 644 13.53 11.03 -11.48
C PRO A 644 14.01 11.97 -10.38
N HIS A 645 13.46 11.77 -9.18
CA HIS A 645 13.83 12.46 -7.95
C HIS A 645 13.71 11.51 -6.76
N ASN A 646 14.62 11.59 -5.80
CA ASN A 646 14.63 10.75 -4.60
C ASN A 646 15.16 11.52 -3.38
N ASP A 647 14.28 11.73 -2.40
CA ASP A 647 14.61 12.49 -1.19
C ASP A 647 15.50 11.71 -0.20
N SER A 648 15.46 10.37 -0.23
CA SER A 648 16.16 9.51 0.73
C SER A 648 17.59 9.19 0.30
N PHE A 649 17.75 8.82 -0.97
CA PHE A 649 19.00 8.31 -1.51
C PHE A 649 19.26 8.86 -2.90
N HIS A 650 20.49 9.29 -3.16
CA HIS A 650 20.83 9.81 -4.48
C HIS A 650 22.26 9.47 -4.89
N GLN A 651 22.48 9.37 -6.21
CA GLN A 651 23.83 9.21 -6.73
C GLN A 651 24.58 10.54 -6.68
N ASN A 652 25.91 10.46 -6.68
CA ASN A 652 26.77 11.64 -6.76
C ASN A 652 26.38 12.58 -7.94
N LYS A 653 26.05 13.84 -7.63
CA LYS A 653 25.64 14.91 -8.57
C LYS A 653 24.31 14.68 -9.29
N LEU A 654 23.49 13.76 -8.80
CA LEU A 654 22.15 13.51 -9.31
C LEU A 654 21.16 13.67 -8.16
N ASP A 655 19.95 14.11 -8.46
CA ASP A 655 18.88 14.28 -7.46
C ASP A 655 18.06 13.00 -7.27
N TYR A 656 18.56 11.87 -7.79
CA TYR A 656 17.90 10.57 -7.79
C TYR A 656 18.90 9.42 -7.58
N LEU A 657 18.43 8.28 -7.07
CA LEU A 657 19.22 7.06 -6.95
C LEU A 657 19.20 6.27 -8.25
N SER A 658 18.00 6.09 -8.79
CA SER A 658 17.73 5.35 -10.01
C SER A 658 17.11 6.25 -11.04
N ARG A 659 17.50 6.08 -12.30
CA ARG A 659 16.90 6.78 -13.45
C ARG A 659 15.42 6.46 -13.68
N TYR A 660 14.86 5.57 -12.87
CA TYR A 660 13.46 5.15 -12.90
C TYR A 660 12.65 5.70 -11.72
N ASP A 661 13.26 6.47 -10.80
CA ASP A 661 12.63 6.90 -9.54
C ASP A 661 11.37 7.77 -9.74
N GLY A 662 11.22 8.41 -10.89
CA GLY A 662 10.06 9.26 -11.20
C GLY A 662 8.78 8.53 -11.59
N LEU A 663 8.78 7.19 -11.72
CA LEU A 663 7.56 6.45 -12.09
C LEU A 663 6.55 6.39 -10.95
N GLU A 664 5.33 6.84 -11.23
CA GLU A 664 4.24 6.98 -10.26
C GLU A 664 3.11 5.98 -10.50
N ALA A 665 2.74 5.75 -11.76
CA ALA A 665 1.65 4.86 -12.14
C ALA A 665 1.89 4.19 -13.50
N VAL A 666 1.19 3.08 -13.71
CA VAL A 666 1.20 2.30 -14.95
C VAL A 666 -0.20 1.92 -15.37
N ARG A 667 -0.38 1.64 -16.65
CA ARG A 667 -1.65 1.16 -17.21
C ARG A 667 -1.38 0.02 -18.18
N LEU A 668 -2.09 -1.10 -18.04
CA LEU A 668 -1.94 -2.22 -18.96
C LEU A 668 -2.57 -1.86 -20.32
N THR A 669 -1.82 -2.03 -21.41
CA THR A 669 -2.31 -1.76 -22.77
C THR A 669 -3.02 -3.00 -23.35
N PRO A 670 -3.87 -2.86 -24.38
CA PRO A 670 -4.42 -4.00 -25.12
C PRO A 670 -3.35 -4.96 -25.66
N LEU A 671 -2.25 -4.44 -26.21
CA LEU A 671 -1.06 -5.23 -26.57
C LEU A 671 -0.51 -5.99 -25.37
N GLY A 672 -0.40 -5.33 -24.21
CA GLY A 672 0.06 -5.95 -22.97
C GLY A 672 -0.82 -7.11 -22.54
N SER A 673 -2.15 -6.92 -22.53
CA SER A 673 -3.11 -8.00 -22.26
C SER A 673 -2.93 -9.19 -23.18
N TYR A 674 -2.67 -8.95 -24.47
CA TYR A 674 -2.41 -10.00 -25.45
C TYR A 674 -1.09 -10.74 -25.17
N VAL A 675 0.01 -9.99 -24.97
CA VAL A 675 1.35 -10.52 -24.69
C VAL A 675 1.35 -11.38 -23.42
N LEU A 676 0.61 -10.95 -22.39
CA LEU A 676 0.47 -11.66 -21.12
C LEU A 676 -0.51 -12.85 -21.17
N GLY A 677 -1.21 -13.05 -22.29
CA GLY A 677 -2.20 -14.11 -22.47
C GLY A 677 -3.49 -13.89 -21.69
N MET A 678 -3.80 -12.64 -21.34
CA MET A 678 -5.04 -12.22 -20.68
C MET A 678 -6.15 -11.95 -21.70
N SER A 679 -5.78 -11.52 -22.92
CA SER A 679 -6.67 -11.38 -24.06
C SER A 679 -6.26 -12.34 -25.19
N PRO A 680 -7.21 -13.04 -25.84
CA PRO A 680 -6.93 -13.85 -27.02
C PRO A 680 -6.84 -13.01 -28.31
N LYS A 681 -7.28 -11.74 -28.29
CA LYS A 681 -7.30 -10.86 -29.47
C LYS A 681 -6.07 -9.95 -29.47
N ALA A 682 -5.25 -10.05 -30.50
CA ALA A 682 -4.17 -9.10 -30.75
C ALA A 682 -4.75 -7.73 -31.17
N PRO A 683 -4.10 -6.61 -30.81
CA PRO A 683 -4.48 -5.31 -31.35
C PRO A 683 -4.32 -5.32 -32.88
N GLU A 684 -5.25 -4.67 -33.58
CA GLU A 684 -5.18 -4.53 -35.03
C GLU A 684 -4.02 -3.60 -35.39
N ALA A 685 -3.07 -4.10 -36.19
CA ALA A 685 -2.07 -3.24 -36.80
C ALA A 685 -2.79 -2.27 -37.76
N PRO A 686 -2.39 -0.98 -37.80
CA PRO A 686 -2.96 -0.06 -38.78
C PRO A 686 -2.71 -0.59 -40.20
N ALA A 687 -3.75 -0.52 -41.04
CA ALA A 687 -3.62 -0.91 -42.44
C ALA A 687 -2.74 0.12 -43.16
N ASP A 688 -1.71 -0.34 -43.88
CA ASP A 688 -0.96 0.53 -44.80
C ASP A 688 -1.94 1.08 -45.86
N GLU A 689 -2.13 2.40 -45.87
CA GLU A 689 -3.04 3.06 -46.81
C GLU A 689 -2.52 3.00 -48.27
N ASP A 690 -1.23 2.71 -48.47
CA ASP A 690 -0.59 2.56 -49.78
C ASP A 690 0.37 1.36 -49.80
N PRO A 691 0.13 0.31 -50.61
CA PRO A 691 1.01 -0.84 -50.67
C PRO A 691 2.39 -0.44 -51.21
N PHE A 692 3.46 -0.76 -50.47
CA PHE A 692 4.82 -0.50 -50.90
C PHE A 692 5.21 -1.36 -52.11
N GLN A 693 5.54 -0.70 -53.21
CA GLN A 693 5.92 -1.33 -54.48
C GLN A 693 7.40 -1.07 -54.76
N ILE A 694 8.12 -2.14 -55.11
CA ILE A 694 9.49 -2.08 -55.60
C ILE A 694 9.50 -2.43 -57.08
N ARG A 695 10.25 -1.67 -57.88
CA ARG A 695 10.59 -2.02 -59.26
C ARG A 695 12.10 -1.98 -59.43
N LEU A 696 12.66 -3.09 -59.90
CA LEU A 696 14.05 -3.19 -60.32
C LEU A 696 14.17 -2.92 -61.82
N ASP A 697 15.13 -2.10 -62.21
CA ASP A 697 15.44 -1.85 -63.62
C ASP A 697 16.18 -3.06 -64.24
N ASP A 698 15.86 -3.39 -65.48
CA ASP A 698 16.42 -4.55 -66.19
C ASP A 698 17.77 -4.26 -66.85
N GLN A 699 18.10 -2.98 -67.07
CA GLN A 699 19.33 -2.55 -67.74
C GLN A 699 20.33 -1.91 -66.79
N PHE A 700 19.83 -1.15 -65.81
CA PHE A 700 20.62 -0.42 -64.83
C PHE A 700 20.44 -1.01 -63.43
N LEU A 701 21.42 -0.80 -62.56
CA LEU A 701 21.34 -1.22 -61.16
C LEU A 701 20.49 -0.23 -60.33
N LEU A 702 19.28 0.07 -60.80
CA LEU A 702 18.37 1.04 -60.21
C LEU A 702 17.22 0.34 -59.49
N ILE A 703 16.89 0.82 -58.30
CA ILE A 703 15.74 0.42 -57.50
C ILE A 703 14.79 1.61 -57.41
N GLN A 704 13.54 1.40 -57.83
CA GLN A 704 12.47 2.39 -57.72
C GLN A 704 11.45 1.93 -56.69
N THR A 705 10.99 2.84 -55.84
CA THR A 705 9.98 2.55 -54.82
C THR A 705 8.80 3.51 -54.91
N LYS A 706 7.62 3.02 -54.56
CA LYS A 706 6.38 3.80 -54.41
C LYS A 706 5.64 3.32 -53.15
N GLY A 707 5.05 4.24 -52.40
CA GLY A 707 4.54 3.98 -51.05
C GLY A 707 5.63 4.16 -49.99
N SER A 708 5.34 3.77 -48.75
CA SER A 708 6.30 3.79 -47.63
C SER A 708 6.34 2.43 -46.95
N ASP A 709 7.55 1.93 -46.69
CA ASP A 709 7.80 0.72 -45.89
C ASP A 709 9.16 0.91 -45.24
N ARG A 710 9.16 1.19 -43.94
CA ARG A 710 10.37 1.61 -43.22
C ARG A 710 11.44 0.51 -43.21
N VAL A 711 11.03 -0.75 -43.17
CA VAL A 711 11.94 -1.90 -43.16
C VAL A 711 12.60 -2.06 -44.53
N LYS A 712 11.82 -2.06 -45.61
CA LYS A 712 12.38 -2.19 -46.97
C LYS A 712 13.20 -0.98 -47.36
N GLU A 713 12.78 0.23 -46.99
CA GLU A 713 13.58 1.43 -47.21
C GLU A 713 14.91 1.38 -46.46
N PHE A 714 14.94 0.86 -45.22
CA PHE A 714 16.17 0.65 -44.48
C PHE A 714 17.12 -0.31 -45.21
N ILE A 715 16.60 -1.47 -45.64
CA ILE A 715 17.39 -2.47 -46.40
C ILE A 715 17.93 -1.85 -47.69
N ILE A 716 17.11 -1.12 -48.45
CA ILE A 716 17.53 -0.45 -49.69
C ILE A 716 18.65 0.57 -49.41
N ASN A 717 18.53 1.37 -48.35
CA ASN A 717 19.57 2.34 -47.98
C ASN A 717 20.88 1.68 -47.50
N ASP A 718 20.87 0.39 -47.10
CA ASP A 718 22.08 -0.36 -46.73
C ASP A 718 22.83 -0.96 -47.93
N ILE A 719 22.19 -1.01 -49.10
CA ILE A 719 22.75 -1.62 -50.33
C ILE A 719 22.89 -0.63 -51.49
N ALA A 720 22.19 0.50 -51.45
CA ALA A 720 22.06 1.45 -52.54
C ALA A 720 22.21 2.89 -52.04
N GLU A 721 22.77 3.75 -52.89
CA GLU A 721 22.77 5.19 -52.65
C GLU A 721 21.46 5.82 -53.15
N LYS A 722 20.88 6.72 -52.35
CA LYS A 722 19.66 7.44 -52.72
C LYS A 722 20.00 8.58 -53.68
N ILE A 723 19.51 8.49 -54.92
CA ILE A 723 19.69 9.57 -55.92
C ILE A 723 18.63 10.66 -55.73
N LYS A 724 17.37 10.24 -55.53
CA LYS A 724 16.21 11.11 -55.29
C LYS A 724 15.14 10.31 -54.53
N PRO A 725 14.08 10.95 -54.00
CA PRO A 725 12.98 10.21 -53.35
C PRO A 725 12.46 9.07 -54.23
N GLY A 726 12.37 7.86 -53.64
CA GLY A 726 11.94 6.64 -54.31
C GLY A 726 12.85 6.11 -55.43
N ASN A 727 14.09 6.59 -55.57
CA ASN A 727 15.02 6.08 -56.60
C ASN A 727 16.44 5.95 -56.04
N TYR A 728 16.98 4.74 -56.16
CA TYR A 728 18.24 4.35 -55.55
C TYR A 728 19.14 3.65 -56.58
N LEU A 729 20.45 3.89 -56.51
CA LEU A 729 21.45 3.27 -57.38
C LEU A 729 22.29 2.30 -56.56
N VAL A 730 22.44 1.08 -57.06
CA VAL A 730 23.37 0.10 -56.49
C VAL A 730 24.70 0.21 -57.21
N THR A 731 25.76 0.49 -56.45
CA THR A 731 27.15 0.49 -56.91
C THR A 731 27.95 -0.53 -56.10
N PHE A 732 29.18 -0.84 -56.53
CA PHE A 732 30.07 -1.67 -55.72
C PHE A 732 30.32 -1.05 -54.34
N ASP A 733 30.50 0.27 -54.28
CA ASP A 733 30.76 0.99 -53.04
C ASP A 733 29.53 0.95 -52.12
N SER A 734 28.34 1.28 -52.63
CA SER A 734 27.12 1.27 -51.82
C SER A 734 26.80 -0.14 -51.31
N PHE A 735 26.95 -1.17 -52.14
CA PHE A 735 26.59 -2.54 -51.76
C PHE A 735 27.58 -3.14 -50.75
N LEU A 736 28.88 -2.90 -50.95
CA LEU A 736 29.95 -3.43 -50.10
C LEU A 736 30.19 -2.62 -48.84
N THR A 737 29.53 -1.48 -48.68
CA THR A 737 29.58 -0.68 -47.45
C THR A 737 29.24 -1.57 -46.24
N ASN A 738 30.05 -1.51 -45.18
CA ASN A 738 29.94 -2.33 -43.96
C ASN A 738 30.20 -3.85 -44.12
N CYS A 739 30.58 -4.36 -45.29
CA CYS A 739 31.01 -5.76 -45.44
C CYS A 739 32.49 -5.93 -45.04
N LYS A 740 32.76 -6.81 -44.07
CA LYS A 740 34.12 -7.17 -43.60
C LYS A 740 34.60 -8.51 -44.19
N GLY A 741 33.69 -9.35 -44.67
CA GLY A 741 33.99 -10.69 -45.14
C GLY A 741 33.06 -11.21 -46.23
N LEU A 742 33.40 -12.37 -46.79
CA LEU A 742 32.60 -13.04 -47.84
C LEU A 742 31.21 -13.42 -47.32
N ARG A 743 31.13 -13.73 -46.03
CA ARG A 743 29.88 -14.06 -45.35
C ARG A 743 28.91 -12.88 -45.42
N ASP A 744 29.34 -11.69 -45.01
CA ASP A 744 28.51 -10.48 -45.01
C ASP A 744 27.95 -10.16 -46.41
N VAL A 745 28.77 -10.36 -47.45
CA VAL A 745 28.34 -10.18 -48.84
C VAL A 745 27.25 -11.18 -49.23
N LYS A 746 27.42 -12.47 -48.87
CA LYS A 746 26.43 -13.51 -49.14
C LYS A 746 25.13 -13.25 -48.37
N ASP A 747 25.25 -12.81 -47.12
CA ASP A 747 24.10 -12.51 -46.26
C ASP A 747 23.32 -11.31 -46.81
N LYS A 748 23.99 -10.24 -47.25
CA LYS A 748 23.33 -9.11 -47.95
C LYS A 748 22.60 -9.54 -49.22
N ILE A 749 23.19 -10.43 -50.03
CA ILE A 749 22.52 -10.97 -51.22
C ILE A 749 21.30 -11.81 -50.84
N ALA A 750 21.39 -12.60 -49.76
CA ALA A 750 20.26 -13.39 -49.27
C ALA A 750 19.11 -12.48 -48.80
N VAL A 751 19.42 -11.45 -47.99
CA VAL A 751 18.44 -10.45 -47.52
C VAL A 751 17.79 -9.72 -48.70
N PHE A 752 18.57 -9.32 -49.71
CA PHE A 752 18.03 -8.72 -50.93
C PHE A 752 16.96 -9.62 -51.56
N ARG A 753 17.26 -10.91 -51.73
CA ARG A 753 16.34 -11.86 -52.36
C ARG A 753 15.10 -12.14 -51.51
N GLU A 754 15.28 -12.23 -50.21
CA GLU A 754 14.20 -12.56 -49.31
C GLU A 754 13.21 -11.40 -49.13
N LYS A 755 13.74 -10.18 -48.95
CA LYS A 755 12.95 -9.02 -48.51
C LYS A 755 12.60 -8.03 -49.63
N LEU A 756 13.36 -8.01 -50.74
CA LEU A 756 13.12 -7.07 -51.84
C LEU A 756 12.59 -7.77 -53.09
N GLU A 757 13.35 -8.71 -53.68
CA GLU A 757 12.95 -9.43 -54.89
C GLU A 757 13.64 -10.79 -54.99
N LYS A 758 12.85 -11.87 -54.94
CA LYS A 758 13.34 -13.26 -54.95
C LYS A 758 14.08 -13.61 -56.24
N ASN A 759 13.58 -13.11 -57.36
CA ASN A 759 14.12 -13.37 -58.70
C ASN A 759 14.44 -12.05 -59.39
N PRO A 760 15.57 -11.39 -59.04
CA PRO A 760 15.90 -10.09 -59.61
C PRO A 760 16.30 -10.19 -61.09
N PRO A 761 16.24 -9.07 -61.84
CA PRO A 761 16.65 -9.04 -63.25
C PRO A 761 18.11 -9.50 -63.45
N ASP A 762 18.40 -10.00 -64.66
CA ASP A 762 19.71 -10.55 -65.02
C ASP A 762 20.89 -9.60 -64.73
N ARG A 763 20.65 -8.29 -64.80
CA ARG A 763 21.68 -7.29 -64.50
C ARG A 763 22.13 -7.34 -63.03
N PHE A 764 21.18 -7.50 -62.10
CA PHE A 764 21.47 -7.65 -60.67
C PHE A 764 22.13 -9.00 -60.38
N GLU A 765 21.68 -10.07 -61.03
CA GLU A 765 22.30 -11.39 -60.93
C GLU A 765 23.78 -11.38 -61.39
N LEU A 766 24.04 -10.70 -62.51
CA LEU A 766 25.41 -10.51 -62.98
C LEU A 766 26.25 -9.71 -61.97
N PHE A 767 25.71 -8.64 -61.40
CA PHE A 767 26.39 -7.86 -60.37
C PHE A 767 26.73 -8.68 -59.12
N PHE A 768 25.80 -9.49 -58.62
CA PHE A 768 26.06 -10.38 -57.48
C PHE A 768 27.16 -11.41 -57.76
N ARG A 769 27.15 -12.02 -58.96
CA ARG A 769 28.23 -12.92 -59.38
C ARG A 769 29.57 -12.20 -59.49
N GLU A 770 29.60 -10.99 -60.03
CA GLU A 770 30.82 -10.19 -60.14
C GLU A 770 31.41 -9.87 -58.77
N ILE A 771 30.59 -9.46 -57.80
CA ILE A 771 31.05 -9.20 -56.43
C ILE A 771 31.65 -10.47 -55.81
N LEU A 772 30.94 -11.59 -55.87
CA LEU A 772 31.39 -12.84 -55.27
C LEU A 772 32.67 -13.36 -55.92
N ALA A 773 32.81 -13.22 -57.24
CA ALA A 773 34.01 -13.63 -57.99
C ALA A 773 35.22 -12.75 -57.70
N ARG A 774 35.01 -11.47 -57.38
CA ARG A 774 36.07 -10.51 -57.05
C ARG A 774 36.45 -10.53 -55.56
N PHE A 775 35.77 -11.34 -54.74
CA PHE A 775 36.04 -11.38 -53.30
C PHE A 775 37.42 -12.01 -53.02
N ASN A 776 38.25 -11.28 -52.28
CA ASN A 776 39.62 -11.65 -51.92
C ASN A 776 40.52 -11.99 -53.13
N PRO A 777 40.79 -11.02 -54.04
CA PRO A 777 41.58 -11.27 -55.25
C PRO A 777 43.09 -11.39 -54.96
N MET A 778 43.52 -11.16 -53.72
CA MET A 778 44.92 -11.15 -53.30
C MET A 778 45.12 -12.14 -52.16
N GLU A 779 46.24 -12.86 -52.19
CA GLU A 779 46.63 -13.76 -51.11
C GLU A 779 47.67 -13.06 -50.21
N GLU A 780 47.37 -12.94 -48.92
CA GLU A 780 48.35 -12.45 -47.96
C GLU A 780 49.46 -13.49 -47.76
N LYS A 781 50.70 -13.11 -48.07
CA LYS A 781 51.89 -13.95 -47.88
C LYS A 781 52.72 -13.43 -46.70
N ASN A 782 52.60 -14.08 -45.56
CA ASN A 782 53.41 -13.82 -44.37
C ASN A 782 54.77 -14.56 -44.41
N GLY A 783 55.72 -14.12 -43.58
CA GLY A 783 57.04 -14.77 -43.43
C GLY A 783 58.14 -14.25 -44.36
N TYR A 784 58.08 -12.96 -44.73
CA TYR A 784 59.18 -12.26 -45.41
C TYR A 784 59.67 -11.09 -44.57
N ALA A 785 60.98 -10.95 -44.43
CA ALA A 785 61.63 -9.77 -43.91
C ALA A 785 61.87 -8.75 -45.04
N LEU A 786 61.38 -7.53 -44.86
CA LEU A 786 61.57 -6.41 -45.78
C LEU A 786 62.85 -5.64 -45.43
N TYR A 787 63.74 -5.47 -46.41
CA TYR A 787 64.93 -4.61 -46.29
C TYR A 787 64.97 -3.63 -47.46
N LYS A 788 65.40 -2.39 -47.21
CA LYS A 788 65.74 -1.42 -48.25
C LYS A 788 67.24 -1.42 -48.46
N ILE A 789 67.68 -1.72 -49.68
CA ILE A 789 69.09 -1.61 -50.06
C ILE A 789 69.42 -0.12 -50.12
N LYS A 790 70.46 0.29 -49.39
CA LYS A 790 71.05 1.63 -49.58
C LYS A 790 71.59 1.73 -51.00
N ASN A 791 71.68 2.93 -51.56
CA ASN A 791 72.21 3.14 -52.91
C ASN A 791 73.73 2.83 -52.97
N ASP A 792 74.06 1.54 -52.94
CA ASP A 792 75.39 0.96 -52.92
C ASP A 792 75.50 0.01 -54.13
N PRO A 793 76.21 0.43 -55.19
CA PRO A 793 76.34 -0.35 -56.41
C PRO A 793 76.93 -1.75 -56.20
N LEU A 794 77.78 -1.95 -55.17
CA LEU A 794 78.41 -3.24 -54.88
C LEU A 794 77.42 -4.20 -54.23
N LEU A 795 76.63 -3.73 -53.27
CA LEU A 795 75.58 -4.55 -52.64
C LEU A 795 74.48 -4.91 -53.63
N ILE A 796 74.09 -3.96 -54.48
CA ILE A 796 73.11 -4.18 -55.56
C ILE A 796 73.65 -5.26 -56.51
N LYS A 797 74.88 -5.11 -56.99
CA LYS A 797 75.52 -6.08 -57.89
C LYS A 797 75.58 -7.48 -57.25
N LEU A 798 76.02 -7.57 -55.99
CA LEU A 798 76.10 -8.81 -55.23
C LEU A 798 74.75 -9.52 -55.13
N ILE A 799 73.68 -8.80 -54.78
CA ILE A 799 72.33 -9.36 -54.66
C ILE A 799 71.80 -9.82 -56.04
N THR A 800 72.17 -9.14 -57.12
CA THR A 800 71.72 -9.49 -58.47
C THR A 800 72.49 -10.61 -59.16
N GLU A 801 73.78 -10.77 -58.84
CA GLU A 801 74.68 -11.70 -59.52
C GLU A 801 74.95 -12.98 -58.73
N ASP A 802 74.93 -12.95 -57.39
CA ASP A 802 75.18 -14.15 -56.59
C ASP A 802 74.02 -15.15 -56.75
N PRO A 803 74.29 -16.39 -57.22
CA PRO A 803 73.23 -17.36 -57.54
C PRO A 803 72.34 -17.72 -56.36
N TYR A 804 72.88 -17.69 -55.14
CA TYR A 804 72.16 -18.05 -53.92
C TYR A 804 71.29 -16.89 -53.44
N LEU A 805 71.84 -15.67 -53.39
CA LEU A 805 71.09 -14.46 -53.00
C LEU A 805 69.96 -14.19 -54.00
N LYS A 806 70.22 -14.30 -55.29
CA LYS A 806 69.20 -14.14 -56.35
C LYS A 806 68.01 -15.08 -56.22
N LYS A 807 68.22 -16.29 -55.69
CA LYS A 807 67.15 -17.28 -55.44
C LYS A 807 66.44 -17.07 -54.09
N SER A 808 67.14 -16.50 -53.12
CA SER A 808 66.67 -16.37 -51.73
C SER A 808 66.03 -15.00 -51.44
N ILE A 809 66.20 -14.04 -52.34
CA ILE A 809 65.73 -12.67 -52.22
C ILE A 809 64.77 -12.37 -53.38
N LEU A 810 63.55 -11.95 -53.06
CA LEU A 810 62.63 -11.36 -54.02
C LEU A 810 62.92 -9.86 -54.13
N ARG A 811 63.07 -9.38 -55.36
CA ARG A 811 63.35 -7.96 -55.63
C ARG A 811 62.01 -7.23 -55.78
N ALA A 812 61.86 -6.16 -55.01
CA ALA A 812 60.74 -5.23 -55.09
C ALA A 812 61.24 -3.87 -55.64
N GLU A 813 60.30 -2.97 -55.92
CA GLU A 813 60.61 -1.63 -56.42
C GLU A 813 61.31 -0.75 -55.35
N ASP A 814 61.90 0.37 -55.78
CA ASP A 814 62.60 1.32 -54.91
C ASP A 814 63.70 0.67 -54.03
N PHE A 815 64.47 -0.25 -54.64
CA PHE A 815 65.56 -0.99 -53.98
C PHE A 815 65.14 -1.80 -52.74
N HIS A 816 63.85 -2.09 -52.60
CA HIS A 816 63.36 -3.00 -51.58
C HIS A 816 63.62 -4.44 -51.98
N ILE A 817 63.86 -5.26 -50.96
CA ILE A 817 63.98 -6.70 -51.10
C ILE A 817 63.18 -7.40 -50.01
N LEU A 818 62.58 -8.53 -50.39
CA LEU A 818 61.86 -9.41 -49.49
C LEU A 818 62.66 -10.71 -49.36
N ILE A 819 63.02 -11.07 -48.14
CA ILE A 819 63.76 -12.30 -47.84
C ILE A 819 62.85 -13.21 -47.04
N LYS A 820 62.61 -14.44 -47.48
CA LYS A 820 61.85 -15.39 -46.66
C LYS A 820 62.54 -15.57 -45.31
N GLU A 821 61.79 -15.55 -44.22
CA GLU A 821 62.35 -15.65 -42.86
C GLU A 821 63.18 -16.92 -42.66
N ASP A 822 62.77 -18.05 -43.26
CA ASP A 822 63.50 -19.32 -43.24
C ASP A 822 64.85 -19.27 -43.98
N LYS A 823 65.03 -18.32 -44.90
CA LYS A 823 66.28 -18.04 -45.62
C LYS A 823 67.07 -16.89 -45.04
N LEU A 824 66.49 -16.10 -44.13
CA LEU A 824 67.10 -14.87 -43.62
C LEU A 824 68.48 -15.13 -42.96
N LYS A 825 68.59 -16.17 -42.14
CA LYS A 825 69.86 -16.55 -41.50
C LYS A 825 70.95 -16.85 -42.53
N GLN A 826 70.59 -17.55 -43.60
CA GLN A 826 71.51 -17.98 -44.64
C GLN A 826 71.92 -16.79 -45.54
N VAL A 827 70.98 -15.89 -45.83
CA VAL A 827 71.25 -14.62 -46.53
C VAL A 827 72.16 -13.71 -45.69
N LYS A 828 71.91 -13.56 -44.39
CA LYS A 828 72.79 -12.82 -43.46
C LYS A 828 74.21 -13.35 -43.49
N GLN A 829 74.38 -14.67 -43.36
CA GLN A 829 75.70 -15.31 -43.43
C GLN A 829 76.41 -15.05 -44.76
N LYS A 830 75.67 -15.07 -45.87
CA LYS A 830 76.22 -14.84 -47.21
C LYS A 830 76.63 -13.38 -47.42
N LEU A 831 75.82 -12.42 -46.95
CA LEU A 831 76.16 -11.00 -46.96
C LEU A 831 77.40 -10.70 -46.10
N VAL A 832 77.49 -11.29 -44.91
CA VAL A 832 78.66 -11.12 -44.00
C VAL A 832 79.94 -11.63 -44.65
N LYS A 833 79.90 -12.77 -45.35
CA LYS A 833 81.04 -13.29 -46.12
C LYS A 833 81.51 -12.34 -47.23
N SER A 834 80.64 -11.44 -47.69
CA SER A 834 80.93 -10.44 -48.71
C SER A 834 81.17 -9.03 -48.13
N GLY A 835 81.31 -8.90 -46.81
CA GLY A 835 81.59 -7.63 -46.14
C GLY A 835 80.37 -6.77 -45.79
N PHE A 836 79.15 -7.28 -46.00
CA PHE A 836 77.90 -6.56 -45.71
C PHE A 836 77.20 -7.14 -44.48
N TYR A 837 76.73 -6.27 -43.57
CA TYR A 837 76.02 -6.68 -42.36
C TYR A 837 74.61 -6.09 -42.35
N ILE A 838 73.63 -6.94 -42.04
CA ILE A 838 72.24 -6.53 -41.80
C ILE A 838 71.81 -7.06 -40.43
N SER A 839 71.28 -6.17 -39.58
CA SER A 839 70.86 -6.47 -38.21
C SER A 839 69.70 -7.46 -38.17
#